data_AF-A0A955VPR4-F1
#
_entry.id   AF-A0A955VPR4-F1
#
_cell.length_a   1.000
_cell.length_b   1.000
_cell.length_c   1.000
_cell.angle_alpha   90.00
_cell.angle_beta   90.00
_cell.angle_gamma   90.00
#
_symmetry.space_group_name_H-M   'P 1'
#
loop_
_entity.id
_entity.type
_entity.pdbx_description
1 polymer ?
#
loop_
_entity_poly.entity_id
_entity_poly.type
_entity_poly.pdbx_seq_one_letter_code
_entity_poly.pdbx_strand_id
1 'polypeptide(L)'
;MTERIEQLRSQLRELADEGDWAGVIERRERLVEVVEGVAAKIAELVALAELYRDELLDSASAGACFQRAIVLLGAEIEGLGLAPSANPATPSTAAVVGGPSAPTKATGEATRASTPALAGSGTADSPEAAAITPQGGMKLSARARLEDKGLSDNPAELRWEISDLRDRGLWLDAAKRMLKLLNLSTDPEELWRLHFDLGELYLEKLPDLEEARFHLQAAHDLSPSSKVTLDGLAALYRRLEDWAALIEVKLQLCDLVEISQELSRHYTEIGQLYAARLGEWNKALEFYNLALDKYPENQAPFQEMVRMLVERQSWTVLEQSYRRMLARIGDDPAHSAQRLTIGKALGKLLQSQLRSPERALLVYRVTQAEFPDDYWLQGSIAQTLADMSRLEPELLPEVIDQSRALIARNPAQAAGYQLLGGALSDSGRRDEAWVLSSVLYALGIANTSEQQLFGAHHLGMPEFDNMLQMSQLEQYLFTPLLRSPVASIFALVSDLFRRNVAPDTPRRYLKKKNRLRLDEHPMVEHCLKVVLSDAQVPMPEVYLDSETQGIRPFTTNPNCLLISEDWLRARTRGQLAYAIGAQCAMFLPQFYFIGIGPDVMANVIQAALVLSIPDYRGPETEELRLLVKVLDDLNHASREQLKAWCVELTRESAAIDFNEWSNDAERVAQRIGLLLCNEVGAALETINSPDFTVVVPRAELAHDLLVWAVSEEYFTLRQELGITIQQFTAPAW
;
A
#
# COMPACT_ATOMS: atom_id res chain seq x y z
N MET A 1 -17.66 -3.62 -43.73
CA MET A 1 -16.50 -3.52 -42.82
C MET A 1 -16.31 -4.82 -42.06
N THR A 2 -17.36 -5.35 -41.41
CA THR A 2 -17.37 -6.66 -40.73
C THR A 2 -16.94 -7.84 -41.61
N GLU A 3 -17.50 -8.00 -42.82
CA GLU A 3 -17.07 -9.08 -43.75
C GLU A 3 -15.57 -8.99 -44.14
N ARG A 4 -15.02 -7.77 -44.21
CA ARG A 4 -13.61 -7.54 -44.56
C ARG A 4 -12.66 -7.86 -43.40
N ILE A 5 -13.08 -7.63 -42.16
CA ILE A 5 -12.33 -7.99 -40.94
C ILE A 5 -12.32 -9.51 -40.77
N GLU A 6 -13.46 -10.18 -40.99
CA GLU A 6 -13.54 -11.64 -40.92
C GLU A 6 -12.67 -12.31 -42.00
N GLN A 7 -12.68 -11.78 -43.22
CA GLN A 7 -11.81 -12.26 -44.30
C GLN A 7 -10.31 -12.09 -44.00
N LEU A 8 -9.91 -10.97 -43.39
CA LEU A 8 -8.52 -10.76 -42.98
C LEU A 8 -8.12 -11.73 -41.85
N ARG A 9 -9.01 -11.98 -40.88
CA ARG A 9 -8.76 -12.89 -39.76
C ARG A 9 -8.72 -14.37 -40.18
N SER A 10 -9.49 -14.77 -41.19
CA SER A 10 -9.40 -16.13 -41.73
C SER A 10 -8.08 -16.36 -42.45
N GLN A 11 -7.63 -15.40 -43.26
CA GLN A 11 -6.34 -15.44 -43.96
C GLN A 11 -5.14 -15.49 -43.00
N LEU A 12 -5.25 -14.89 -41.81
CA LEU A 12 -4.18 -14.95 -40.80
C LEU A 12 -3.87 -16.36 -40.31
N ARG A 13 -4.90 -17.22 -40.17
CA ARG A 13 -4.68 -18.60 -39.73
C ARG A 13 -4.02 -19.42 -40.82
N GLU A 14 -4.49 -19.29 -42.05
CA GLU A 14 -3.91 -19.96 -43.22
C GLU A 14 -2.44 -19.57 -43.42
N LEU A 15 -2.11 -18.27 -43.34
CA LEU A 15 -0.73 -17.79 -43.49
C LEU A 15 0.18 -18.20 -42.33
N ALA A 16 -0.35 -18.28 -41.09
CA ALA A 16 0.41 -18.75 -39.94
C ALA A 16 0.69 -20.26 -40.03
N ASP A 17 -0.28 -21.06 -40.49
CA ASP A 17 -0.13 -22.50 -40.69
C ASP A 17 0.87 -22.82 -41.83
N GLU A 18 0.97 -21.93 -42.84
CA GLU A 18 1.94 -22.01 -43.93
C GLU A 18 3.32 -21.45 -43.57
N GLY A 19 3.47 -20.80 -42.41
CA GLY A 19 4.70 -20.15 -41.95
C GLY A 19 5.09 -18.88 -42.72
N ASP A 20 4.16 -18.26 -43.46
CA ASP A 20 4.38 -16.98 -44.16
C ASP A 20 4.19 -15.79 -43.21
N TRP A 21 5.19 -15.56 -42.36
CA TRP A 21 5.16 -14.49 -41.35
C TRP A 21 5.10 -13.08 -41.96
N ALA A 22 5.62 -12.88 -43.18
CA ALA A 22 5.54 -11.60 -43.87
C ALA A 22 4.09 -11.30 -44.28
N GLY A 23 3.36 -12.31 -44.77
CA GLY A 23 1.92 -12.21 -45.05
C GLY A 23 1.09 -11.96 -43.79
N VAL A 24 1.43 -12.62 -42.67
CA VAL A 24 0.76 -12.43 -41.38
C VAL A 24 0.91 -10.99 -40.87
N ILE A 25 2.12 -10.44 -40.93
CA ILE A 25 2.39 -9.03 -40.56
C ILE A 25 1.55 -8.07 -41.40
N GLU A 26 1.58 -8.24 -42.73
CA GLU A 26 0.86 -7.34 -43.65
C GLU A 26 -0.66 -7.35 -43.37
N ARG A 27 -1.23 -8.50 -43.01
CA ARG A 27 -2.67 -8.65 -42.71
C ARG A 27 -3.04 -8.09 -41.35
N ARG A 28 -2.19 -8.26 -40.34
CA ARG A 28 -2.40 -7.65 -39.02
C ARG A 28 -2.27 -6.13 -39.05
N GLU A 29 -1.31 -5.56 -39.79
CA GLU A 29 -1.23 -4.10 -39.97
C GLU A 29 -2.50 -3.54 -40.63
N ARG A 30 -3.04 -4.23 -41.65
CA ARG A 30 -4.33 -3.87 -42.24
C ARG A 30 -5.51 -4.00 -41.27
N LEU A 31 -5.47 -4.94 -40.32
CA LEU A 31 -6.50 -5.06 -39.27
C LEU A 31 -6.45 -3.88 -38.30
N VAL A 32 -5.26 -3.41 -37.91
CA VAL A 32 -5.10 -2.22 -37.06
C VAL A 32 -5.75 -0.97 -37.68
N GLU A 33 -5.71 -0.85 -39.01
CA GLU A 33 -6.34 0.27 -39.74
C GLU A 33 -7.87 0.17 -39.79
N VAL A 34 -8.41 -1.05 -39.94
CA VAL A 34 -9.83 -1.29 -40.30
C VAL A 34 -10.72 -1.59 -39.09
N VAL A 35 -10.16 -2.08 -37.99
CA VAL A 35 -10.90 -2.41 -36.76
C VAL A 35 -11.35 -1.13 -36.03
N GLU A 36 -12.61 -1.10 -35.60
CA GLU A 36 -13.18 0.00 -34.82
C GLU A 36 -13.00 -0.23 -33.32
N GLY A 37 -12.69 0.83 -32.57
CA GLY A 37 -12.46 0.79 -31.12
C GLY A 37 -10.99 0.67 -30.74
N VAL A 38 -10.58 1.44 -29.71
CA VAL A 38 -9.19 1.55 -29.27
C VAL A 38 -8.68 0.23 -28.70
N ALA A 39 -9.45 -0.43 -27.83
CA ALA A 39 -9.13 -1.74 -27.27
C ALA A 39 -8.89 -2.81 -28.36
N ALA A 40 -9.66 -2.78 -29.44
CA ALA A 40 -9.54 -3.77 -30.51
C ALA A 40 -8.32 -3.50 -31.41
N LYS A 41 -7.91 -2.24 -31.60
CA LYS A 41 -6.64 -1.87 -32.26
C LYS A 41 -5.42 -2.24 -31.41
N ILE A 42 -5.51 -2.04 -30.10
CA ILE A 42 -4.46 -2.44 -29.15
C ILE A 42 -4.25 -3.95 -29.19
N ALA A 43 -5.32 -4.74 -29.18
CA ALA A 43 -5.23 -6.20 -29.26
C ALA A 43 -4.47 -6.69 -30.51
N GLU A 44 -4.73 -6.08 -31.68
CA GLU A 44 -4.02 -6.44 -32.92
C GLU A 44 -2.54 -5.98 -32.91
N LEU A 45 -2.23 -4.83 -32.30
CA LEU A 45 -0.85 -4.35 -32.13
C LEU A 45 -0.04 -5.21 -31.14
N VAL A 46 -0.66 -5.69 -30.06
CA VAL A 46 -0.03 -6.60 -29.10
C VAL A 46 0.26 -7.95 -29.78
N ALA A 47 -0.70 -8.50 -30.53
CA ALA A 47 -0.48 -9.74 -31.27
C ALA A 47 0.63 -9.60 -32.34
N LEU A 48 0.78 -8.43 -32.95
CA LEU A 48 1.88 -8.14 -33.88
C LEU A 48 3.23 -8.02 -33.15
N ALA A 49 3.23 -7.45 -31.95
CA ALA A 49 4.42 -7.34 -31.11
C ALA A 49 4.90 -8.71 -30.60
N GLU A 50 3.98 -9.58 -30.20
CA GLU A 50 4.25 -10.96 -29.81
C GLU A 50 4.81 -11.76 -30.99
N LEU A 51 4.23 -11.60 -32.20
CA LEU A 51 4.76 -12.20 -33.41
C LEU A 51 6.22 -11.77 -33.69
N TYR A 52 6.50 -10.47 -33.61
CA TYR A 52 7.86 -9.96 -33.80
C TYR A 52 8.84 -10.48 -32.74
N ARG A 53 8.40 -10.59 -31.49
CA ARG A 53 9.24 -11.04 -30.37
C ARG A 53 9.50 -12.54 -30.39
N ASP A 54 8.46 -13.34 -30.61
CA ASP A 54 8.48 -14.78 -30.32
C ASP A 54 8.81 -15.60 -31.58
N GLU A 55 8.32 -15.20 -32.76
CA GLU A 55 8.57 -15.92 -34.02
C GLU A 55 9.72 -15.31 -34.84
N LEU A 56 9.87 -13.98 -34.84
CA LEU A 56 10.88 -13.28 -35.65
C LEU A 56 12.09 -12.79 -34.86
N LEU A 57 12.05 -12.87 -33.53
CA LEU A 57 13.11 -12.42 -32.61
C LEU A 57 13.57 -10.96 -32.83
N ASP A 58 12.69 -10.10 -33.37
CA ASP A 58 12.93 -8.68 -33.65
C ASP A 58 12.35 -7.81 -32.52
N SER A 59 13.16 -7.60 -31.49
CA SER A 59 12.82 -6.76 -30.34
C SER A 59 12.57 -5.30 -30.67
N ALA A 60 13.16 -4.76 -31.75
CA ALA A 60 12.99 -3.36 -32.15
C ALA A 60 11.59 -3.15 -32.76
N SER A 61 11.17 -4.04 -33.65
CA SER A 61 9.84 -4.00 -34.25
C SER A 61 8.74 -4.32 -33.24
N ALA A 62 8.99 -5.25 -32.31
CA ALA A 62 8.08 -5.52 -31.20
C ALA A 62 7.90 -4.28 -30.30
N GLY A 63 8.99 -3.59 -29.96
CA GLY A 63 8.97 -2.34 -29.20
C GLY A 63 8.17 -1.22 -29.88
N ALA A 64 8.33 -1.06 -31.20
CA ALA A 64 7.56 -0.07 -31.97
C ALA A 64 6.04 -0.32 -31.92
N CYS A 65 5.63 -1.59 -31.88
CA CYS A 65 4.21 -1.97 -31.81
C CYS A 65 3.62 -1.73 -30.42
N PHE A 66 4.36 -2.04 -29.36
CA PHE A 66 3.97 -1.68 -27.99
C PHE A 66 3.88 -0.17 -27.80
N GLN A 67 4.81 0.60 -28.36
CA GLN A 67 4.75 2.06 -28.29
C GLN A 67 3.51 2.63 -29.00
N ARG A 68 3.14 2.09 -30.16
CA ARG A 68 1.88 2.45 -30.84
C ARG A 68 0.64 2.10 -30.01
N ALA A 69 0.65 0.97 -29.31
CA ALA A 69 -0.43 0.57 -28.41
C ALA A 69 -0.54 1.52 -27.19
N ILE A 70 0.59 1.91 -26.59
CA ILE A 70 0.64 2.86 -25.47
C ILE A 70 0.12 4.24 -25.88
N VAL A 71 0.46 4.72 -27.08
CA VAL A 71 -0.04 6.01 -27.60
C VAL A 71 -1.56 5.98 -27.76
N LEU A 72 -2.11 4.88 -28.28
CA LEU A 72 -3.56 4.71 -28.39
C LEU A 72 -4.25 4.67 -27.02
N LEU A 73 -3.63 4.01 -26.04
CA LEU A 73 -4.10 3.92 -24.66
C LEU A 73 -4.06 5.30 -23.96
N GLY A 74 -2.99 6.06 -24.17
CA GLY A 74 -2.87 7.44 -23.68
C GLY A 74 -3.93 8.37 -24.26
N ALA A 75 -4.21 8.29 -25.57
CA ALA A 75 -5.25 9.09 -26.21
C ALA A 75 -6.67 8.74 -25.71
N GLU A 76 -6.94 7.48 -25.34
CA GLU A 76 -8.21 7.07 -24.73
C GLU A 76 -8.37 7.60 -23.30
N ILE A 77 -7.28 7.61 -22.52
CA ILE A 77 -7.25 8.19 -21.16
C ILE A 77 -7.41 9.72 -21.21
N GLU A 78 -6.78 10.41 -22.16
CA GLU A 78 -6.96 11.85 -22.39
C GLU A 78 -8.40 12.18 -22.82
N GLY A 79 -9.00 11.37 -23.70
CA GLY A 79 -10.40 11.50 -24.12
C GLY A 79 -11.42 11.27 -23.00
N LEU A 80 -11.03 10.56 -21.94
CA LEU A 80 -11.82 10.31 -20.73
C LEU A 80 -11.56 11.34 -19.61
N GLY A 81 -10.65 12.31 -19.82
CA GLY A 81 -10.33 13.34 -18.83
C GLY A 81 -9.65 12.81 -17.56
N LEU A 82 -8.98 11.66 -17.64
CA LEU A 82 -8.43 10.93 -16.48
C LEU A 82 -6.90 10.95 -16.38
N ALA A 83 -6.18 11.74 -17.18
CA ALA A 83 -4.72 11.86 -17.06
C ALA A 83 -4.29 13.12 -16.29
N PRO A 84 -3.43 13.00 -15.25
CA PRO A 84 -2.68 14.12 -14.71
C PRO A 84 -1.59 14.57 -15.70
N SER A 85 -1.32 15.88 -15.72
CA SER A 85 -0.39 16.53 -16.63
C SER A 85 1.04 15.97 -16.52
N ALA A 86 1.57 15.43 -17.62
CA ALA A 86 3.00 15.19 -17.80
C ALA A 86 3.53 16.02 -18.97
N ASN A 87 4.63 16.74 -18.76
CA ASN A 87 5.33 17.49 -19.81
C ASN A 87 6.49 16.62 -20.38
N PRO A 88 6.78 16.65 -21.70
CA PRO A 88 7.67 15.69 -22.37
C PRO A 88 9.02 16.28 -22.83
N ALA A 89 10.07 15.45 -22.89
CA ALA A 89 11.25 15.58 -23.80
C ALA A 89 12.20 14.36 -23.59
N THR A 90 12.14 13.29 -24.39
CA THR A 90 12.84 12.98 -25.67
C THR A 90 14.30 12.45 -25.58
N PRO A 91 14.71 11.60 -26.54
CA PRO A 91 15.57 10.43 -26.30
C PRO A 91 16.97 10.54 -26.93
N SER A 92 17.88 9.61 -26.60
CA SER A 92 19.00 9.28 -27.49
C SER A 92 19.45 7.82 -27.36
N THR A 93 19.58 7.22 -28.54
CA THR A 93 19.98 5.87 -28.91
C THR A 93 21.51 5.63 -28.93
N ALA A 94 21.85 4.35 -29.12
CA ALA A 94 23.06 3.76 -29.73
C ALA A 94 24.12 3.27 -28.71
N ALA A 95 24.28 1.98 -28.46
CA ALA A 95 24.73 0.87 -29.32
C ALA A 95 26.23 0.56 -29.14
N VAL A 96 26.54 -0.74 -29.29
CA VAL A 96 27.78 -1.35 -29.79
C VAL A 96 28.51 -2.29 -28.80
N VAL A 97 28.24 -3.59 -29.02
CA VAL A 97 29.18 -4.69 -29.32
C VAL A 97 30.36 -4.95 -28.37
N GLY A 98 30.44 -6.20 -27.91
CA GLY A 98 31.71 -6.93 -28.05
C GLY A 98 32.06 -7.95 -26.98
N GLY A 99 31.60 -9.18 -27.17
CA GLY A 99 32.54 -10.32 -27.20
C GLY A 99 33.15 -10.82 -25.89
N PRO A 100 33.83 -11.98 -25.93
CA PRO A 100 33.42 -13.10 -25.08
C PRO A 100 34.55 -13.65 -24.20
N SER A 101 34.23 -14.75 -23.49
CA SER A 101 35.15 -15.83 -23.06
C SER A 101 36.15 -15.52 -21.94
N ALA A 102 36.60 -16.44 -21.11
CA ALA A 102 36.10 -17.72 -20.58
C ALA A 102 37.02 -18.02 -19.35
N PRO A 103 37.20 -19.25 -18.84
CA PRO A 103 37.20 -19.49 -17.39
C PRO A 103 38.58 -19.94 -16.89
N THR A 104 38.78 -19.99 -15.57
CA THR A 104 39.76 -20.89 -14.95
C THR A 104 39.45 -20.96 -13.46
N LYS A 105 38.85 -22.06 -12.98
CA LYS A 105 39.47 -23.33 -12.54
C LYS A 105 40.45 -23.20 -11.39
N ALA A 106 40.35 -24.23 -10.55
CA ALA A 106 41.34 -24.78 -9.62
C ALA A 106 41.15 -24.28 -8.17
N THR A 107 41.15 -25.11 -7.13
CA THR A 107 41.39 -26.55 -6.95
C THR A 107 41.28 -26.81 -5.43
N GLY A 108 41.16 -28.07 -5.03
CA GLY A 108 41.54 -28.51 -3.68
C GLY A 108 40.36 -29.15 -2.94
N GLU A 109 40.03 -30.39 -3.24
CA GLU A 109 40.62 -31.62 -2.67
C GLU A 109 39.87 -32.12 -1.44
N ALA A 110 39.53 -33.40 -1.55
CA ALA A 110 38.81 -34.21 -0.60
C ALA A 110 39.68 -34.60 0.60
N THR A 111 39.05 -34.96 1.71
CA THR A 111 39.41 -36.19 2.45
C THR A 111 38.33 -36.60 3.47
N ARG A 112 37.78 -37.80 3.20
CA ARG A 112 37.44 -38.92 4.09
C ARG A 112 37.08 -38.69 5.57
N ALA A 113 35.87 -39.17 5.89
CA ALA A 113 35.54 -40.19 6.90
C ALA A 113 36.23 -40.17 8.26
N SER A 114 35.44 -40.13 9.34
CA SER A 114 35.12 -41.30 10.19
C SER A 114 34.45 -40.85 11.48
N THR A 115 33.42 -41.59 11.89
CA THR A 115 32.89 -41.70 13.26
C THR A 115 33.99 -42.00 14.28
N PRO A 116 33.74 -41.72 15.57
CA PRO A 116 33.50 -42.87 16.45
C PRO A 116 32.40 -42.64 17.51
N ALA A 117 31.97 -43.77 18.06
CA ALA A 117 30.99 -43.95 19.12
C ALA A 117 31.64 -44.13 20.51
N LEU A 118 30.75 -44.38 21.49
CA LEU A 118 30.91 -44.87 22.88
C LEU A 118 31.09 -43.76 23.95
N ALA A 119 30.43 -43.81 25.11
CA ALA A 119 30.32 -44.95 26.02
C ALA A 119 29.39 -44.68 27.22
N GLY A 120 28.86 -45.78 27.78
CA GLY A 120 28.62 -46.02 29.22
C GLY A 120 27.17 -45.93 29.69
N SER A 121 26.63 -46.76 30.59
CA SER A 121 27.00 -48.03 31.25
C SER A 121 25.95 -48.28 32.36
N GLY A 122 25.69 -49.55 32.72
CA GLY A 122 25.13 -49.95 34.04
C GLY A 122 23.65 -50.37 34.03
N THR A 123 23.29 -51.66 34.05
CA THR A 123 23.23 -52.65 35.15
C THR A 123 21.95 -52.60 36.03
N ALA A 124 21.16 -53.67 35.86
CA ALA A 124 20.51 -54.53 36.87
C ALA A 124 19.46 -54.00 37.88
N ASP A 125 18.47 -54.88 38.04
CA ASP A 125 17.54 -55.13 39.17
C ASP A 125 16.27 -54.28 39.34
N SER A 126 15.14 -55.00 39.24
CA SER A 126 13.88 -54.71 39.93
C SER A 126 14.07 -54.84 41.45
N PRO A 127 13.24 -54.20 42.29
CA PRO A 127 11.94 -54.79 42.60
C PRO A 127 10.81 -53.79 42.94
N GLU A 128 9.66 -54.38 43.24
CA GLU A 128 8.56 -53.88 44.07
C GLU A 128 7.47 -52.99 43.47
N ALA A 129 6.35 -53.67 43.22
CA ALA A 129 5.00 -53.16 43.21
C ALA A 129 4.44 -53.04 44.64
N ALA A 130 3.69 -51.96 44.91
CA ALA A 130 2.65 -51.86 45.93
C ALA A 130 1.64 -50.79 45.44
N ALA A 131 0.46 -51.18 44.95
CA ALA A 131 -0.76 -51.50 45.71
C ALA A 131 -1.59 -50.25 46.10
N ILE A 132 -2.70 -50.05 45.38
CA ILE A 132 -3.96 -49.53 45.94
C ILE A 132 -5.10 -50.45 45.49
N THR A 133 -5.53 -51.27 46.45
CA THR A 133 -6.78 -52.03 46.65
C THR A 133 -7.93 -52.00 45.63
N PRO A 134 -8.52 -53.19 45.33
CA PRO A 134 -9.94 -53.36 45.09
C PRO A 134 -10.64 -53.94 46.33
N GLN A 135 -11.72 -53.29 46.79
CA GLN A 135 -12.63 -53.88 47.77
C GLN A 135 -13.71 -54.72 47.09
N GLY A 136 -13.94 -55.91 47.67
CA GLY A 136 -15.29 -56.44 47.87
C GLY A 136 -15.86 -57.30 46.75
N GLY A 137 -15.60 -58.60 46.84
CA GLY A 137 -16.25 -59.59 45.98
C GLY A 137 -17.76 -59.74 46.25
N MET A 138 -18.49 -60.17 45.22
CA MET A 138 -19.69 -60.98 45.39
C MET A 138 -19.80 -61.99 44.25
N LYS A 139 -19.64 -63.26 44.65
CA LYS A 139 -20.39 -64.45 44.22
C LYS A 139 -20.70 -64.60 42.73
N LEU A 140 -19.95 -65.53 42.14
CA LEU A 140 -20.48 -66.50 41.18
C LEU A 140 -21.80 -67.09 41.69
N SER A 141 -22.93 -66.55 41.25
CA SER A 141 -24.21 -67.27 41.20
C SER A 141 -25.23 -66.48 40.39
N ALA A 142 -25.19 -66.62 39.06
CA ALA A 142 -26.36 -66.52 38.20
C ALA A 142 -26.08 -67.27 36.88
N ARG A 143 -25.80 -68.57 37.02
CA ARG A 143 -26.15 -69.57 36.01
C ARG A 143 -27.67 -69.51 35.87
N ALA A 144 -28.16 -68.73 34.92
CA ALA A 144 -29.55 -68.75 34.51
C ALA A 144 -29.60 -68.82 32.99
N ARG A 145 -29.56 -70.07 32.50
CA ARG A 145 -30.25 -70.53 31.29
C ARG A 145 -30.01 -69.71 30.01
N LEU A 146 -28.85 -69.94 29.39
CA LEU A 146 -28.87 -70.33 27.98
C LEU A 146 -28.28 -71.74 27.96
N GLU A 147 -29.19 -72.71 28.03
CA GLU A 147 -28.88 -74.09 27.70
C GLU A 147 -28.21 -74.13 26.32
N ASP A 148 -27.30 -75.08 26.20
CA ASP A 148 -26.72 -75.65 25.00
C ASP A 148 -27.82 -76.20 24.06
N LYS A 149 -28.71 -75.31 23.60
CA LYS A 149 -29.48 -75.49 22.37
C LYS A 149 -28.56 -74.98 21.27
N GLY A 150 -28.24 -75.84 20.31
CA GLY A 150 -27.52 -75.43 19.12
C GLY A 150 -28.09 -74.12 18.56
N LEU A 151 -27.21 -73.26 18.04
CA LEU A 151 -27.63 -71.98 17.46
C LEU A 151 -28.80 -72.22 16.51
N SER A 152 -29.85 -71.39 16.60
CA SER A 152 -30.99 -71.50 15.70
C SER A 152 -30.51 -71.49 14.24
N ASP A 153 -30.98 -72.45 13.45
CA ASP A 153 -30.73 -72.48 12.00
C ASP A 153 -31.73 -71.58 11.25
N ASN A 154 -32.67 -70.94 11.95
CA ASN A 154 -33.67 -70.03 11.37
C ASN A 154 -33.12 -68.60 11.25
N PRO A 155 -32.93 -68.04 10.04
CA PRO A 155 -32.39 -66.70 9.84
C PRO A 155 -33.20 -65.58 10.51
N ALA A 156 -34.53 -65.73 10.63
CA ALA A 156 -35.39 -64.73 11.26
C ALA A 156 -35.17 -64.65 12.78
N GLU A 157 -34.99 -65.81 13.43
CA GLU A 157 -34.67 -65.89 14.86
C GLU A 157 -33.27 -65.32 15.14
N LEU A 158 -32.29 -65.66 14.29
CA LEU A 158 -30.93 -65.12 14.40
C LEU A 158 -30.92 -63.58 14.31
N ARG A 159 -31.69 -62.97 13.39
CA ARG A 159 -31.80 -61.50 13.29
C ARG A 159 -32.35 -60.84 14.56
N TRP A 160 -33.37 -61.45 15.17
CA TRP A 160 -33.91 -60.97 16.45
C TRP A 160 -32.90 -61.12 17.59
N GLU A 161 -32.25 -62.29 17.69
CA GLU A 161 -31.21 -62.54 18.70
C GLU A 161 -30.05 -61.54 18.58
N ILE A 162 -29.60 -61.22 17.36
CA ILE A 162 -28.52 -60.25 17.14
C ILE A 162 -28.91 -58.88 17.69
N SER A 163 -30.13 -58.41 17.42
CA SER A 163 -30.61 -57.11 17.94
C SER A 163 -30.66 -57.10 19.48
N ASP A 164 -31.26 -58.12 20.09
CA ASP A 164 -31.39 -58.22 21.55
C ASP A 164 -30.01 -58.33 22.25
N LEU A 165 -29.07 -59.07 21.66
CA LEU A 165 -27.72 -59.19 22.18
C LEU A 165 -26.92 -57.89 22.06
N ARG A 166 -27.09 -57.13 20.97
CA ARG A 166 -26.50 -55.79 20.81
C ARG A 166 -27.03 -54.81 21.85
N ASP A 167 -28.35 -54.80 22.09
CA ASP A 167 -28.98 -53.92 23.08
C ASP A 167 -28.50 -54.20 24.51
N ARG A 168 -28.18 -55.46 24.81
CA ARG A 168 -27.63 -55.90 26.10
C ARG A 168 -26.12 -55.73 26.23
N GLY A 169 -25.43 -55.27 25.18
CA GLY A 169 -23.98 -55.14 25.14
C GLY A 169 -23.22 -56.48 25.14
N LEU A 170 -23.89 -57.58 24.78
CA LEU A 170 -23.31 -58.92 24.68
C LEU A 170 -22.68 -59.13 23.29
N TRP A 171 -21.65 -58.34 22.99
CA TRP A 171 -21.07 -58.23 21.66
C TRP A 171 -20.51 -59.53 21.09
N LEU A 172 -19.81 -60.33 21.91
CA LEU A 172 -19.19 -61.58 21.46
C LEU A 172 -20.23 -62.61 21.01
N ASP A 173 -21.35 -62.71 21.73
CA ASP A 173 -22.42 -63.64 21.37
C ASP A 173 -23.22 -63.13 20.17
N ALA A 174 -23.37 -61.81 20.02
CA ALA A 174 -23.91 -61.20 18.81
C ALA A 174 -23.04 -61.54 17.58
N ALA A 175 -21.70 -61.40 17.68
CA ALA A 175 -20.76 -61.75 16.61
C ALA A 175 -20.90 -63.23 16.19
N LYS A 176 -21.03 -64.16 17.14
CA LYS A 176 -21.26 -65.59 16.85
C LYS A 176 -22.57 -65.83 16.08
N ARG A 177 -23.67 -65.16 16.45
CA ARG A 177 -24.95 -65.26 15.72
C ARG A 177 -24.82 -64.69 14.31
N MET A 178 -24.12 -63.57 14.16
CA MET A 178 -23.86 -62.95 12.86
C MET A 178 -23.02 -63.85 11.95
N LEU A 179 -21.96 -64.49 12.45
CA LEU A 179 -21.17 -65.47 11.69
C LEU A 179 -22.01 -66.70 11.26
N LYS A 180 -22.90 -67.18 12.12
CA LYS A 180 -23.83 -68.26 11.77
C LYS A 180 -24.83 -67.83 10.70
N LEU A 181 -25.38 -66.62 10.82
CA LEU A 181 -26.29 -66.03 9.84
C LEU A 181 -25.60 -65.80 8.49
N LEU A 182 -24.32 -65.40 8.51
CA LEU A 182 -23.50 -65.22 7.32
C LEU A 182 -23.38 -66.52 6.51
N ASN A 183 -23.14 -67.65 7.18
CA ASN A 183 -23.07 -68.97 6.53
C ASN A 183 -24.41 -69.48 5.96
N LEU A 184 -25.53 -68.89 6.39
CA LEU A 184 -26.88 -69.26 5.97
C LEU A 184 -27.45 -68.30 4.91
N SER A 185 -26.85 -67.13 4.74
CA SER A 185 -27.28 -66.13 3.76
C SER A 185 -26.62 -66.38 2.40
N THR A 186 -27.37 -66.10 1.34
CA THR A 186 -26.92 -66.20 -0.06
C THR A 186 -27.13 -64.90 -0.83
N ASP A 187 -27.76 -63.90 -0.20
CA ASP A 187 -28.05 -62.61 -0.80
C ASP A 187 -26.82 -61.68 -0.70
N PRO A 188 -26.26 -61.20 -1.83
CA PRO A 188 -25.07 -60.34 -1.82
C PRO A 188 -25.20 -59.08 -0.95
N GLU A 189 -26.38 -58.47 -0.88
CA GLU A 189 -26.60 -57.25 -0.08
C GLU A 189 -26.62 -57.56 1.42
N GLU A 190 -27.26 -58.67 1.81
CA GLU A 190 -27.25 -59.15 3.19
C GLU A 190 -25.85 -59.62 3.61
N LEU A 191 -25.11 -60.31 2.73
CA LEU A 191 -23.72 -60.70 2.95
C LEU A 191 -22.82 -59.49 3.17
N TRP A 192 -22.93 -58.47 2.30
CA TRP A 192 -22.20 -57.21 2.45
C TRP A 192 -22.49 -56.56 3.80
N ARG A 193 -23.77 -56.45 4.17
CA ARG A 193 -24.19 -55.83 5.43
C ARG A 193 -23.69 -56.59 6.64
N LEU A 194 -23.77 -57.93 6.63
CA LEU A 194 -23.28 -58.76 7.73
C LEU A 194 -21.76 -58.66 7.89
N HIS A 195 -21.01 -58.68 6.79
CA HIS A 195 -19.56 -58.47 6.80
C HIS A 195 -19.21 -57.07 7.33
N PHE A 196 -19.88 -56.01 6.86
CA PHE A 196 -19.65 -54.65 7.33
C PHE A 196 -19.94 -54.51 8.83
N ASP A 197 -21.10 -54.97 9.27
CA ASP A 197 -21.52 -54.92 10.67
C ASP A 197 -20.61 -55.74 11.60
N LEU A 198 -20.11 -56.91 11.15
CA LEU A 198 -19.11 -57.70 11.88
C LEU A 198 -17.78 -56.94 11.98
N GLY A 199 -17.35 -56.32 10.88
CA GLY A 199 -16.18 -55.48 10.81
C GLY A 199 -16.20 -54.33 11.81
N GLU A 200 -17.29 -53.55 11.83
CA GLU A 200 -17.51 -52.46 12.79
C GLU A 200 -17.58 -52.96 14.24
N LEU A 201 -18.22 -54.11 14.46
CA LEU A 201 -18.32 -54.71 15.79
C LEU A 201 -16.95 -55.11 16.34
N TYR A 202 -16.10 -55.74 15.53
CA TYR A 202 -14.72 -56.08 15.88
C TYR A 202 -13.80 -54.86 15.94
N LEU A 203 -14.08 -53.81 15.16
CA LEU A 203 -13.32 -52.58 15.27
C LEU A 203 -13.62 -51.85 16.58
N GLU A 204 -14.90 -51.64 16.91
CA GLU A 204 -15.30 -50.78 18.02
C GLU A 204 -15.48 -51.50 19.36
N LYS A 205 -16.19 -52.63 19.36
CA LYS A 205 -16.72 -53.26 20.60
C LYS A 205 -15.91 -54.47 21.03
N LEU A 206 -15.32 -55.17 20.07
CA LEU A 206 -14.50 -56.37 20.29
C LEU A 206 -13.14 -56.16 19.59
N PRO A 207 -12.25 -55.29 20.11
CA PRO A 207 -11.07 -54.74 19.40
C PRO A 207 -10.06 -55.81 18.96
N ASP A 208 -10.43 -56.53 17.91
CA ASP A 208 -9.68 -57.56 17.21
C ASP A 208 -9.50 -57.05 15.79
N LEU A 209 -8.37 -56.39 15.56
CA LEU A 209 -8.10 -55.67 14.31
C LEU A 209 -7.92 -56.62 13.13
N GLU A 210 -7.56 -57.89 13.39
CA GLU A 210 -7.38 -58.92 12.37
C GLU A 210 -8.72 -59.42 11.84
N GLU A 211 -9.65 -59.74 12.74
CA GLU A 211 -11.03 -60.10 12.38
C GLU A 211 -11.77 -58.91 11.76
N ALA A 212 -11.57 -57.69 12.30
CA ALA A 212 -12.11 -56.47 11.70
C ALA A 212 -11.60 -56.27 10.26
N ARG A 213 -10.30 -56.49 10.02
CA ARG A 213 -9.70 -56.42 8.67
C ARG A 213 -10.31 -57.44 7.73
N PHE A 214 -10.40 -58.70 8.15
CA PHE A 214 -10.99 -59.77 7.33
C PHE A 214 -12.41 -59.42 6.91
N HIS A 215 -13.26 -59.03 7.87
CA HIS A 215 -14.66 -58.73 7.59
C HIS A 215 -14.86 -57.44 6.79
N LEU A 216 -14.09 -56.38 7.04
CA LEU A 216 -14.18 -55.14 6.27
C LEU A 216 -13.63 -55.27 4.84
N GLN A 217 -12.57 -56.05 4.62
CA GLN A 217 -12.07 -56.36 3.27
C GLN A 217 -13.08 -57.20 2.49
N ALA A 218 -13.67 -58.22 3.10
CA ALA A 218 -14.74 -59.00 2.47
C ALA A 218 -15.97 -58.13 2.13
N ALA A 219 -16.33 -57.17 3.00
CA ALA A 219 -17.36 -56.18 2.68
C ALA A 219 -16.96 -55.29 1.48
N HIS A 220 -15.70 -54.86 1.41
CA HIS A 220 -15.21 -54.05 0.30
C HIS A 220 -15.21 -54.83 -1.03
N ASP A 221 -14.82 -56.10 -1.02
CA ASP A 221 -14.84 -56.96 -2.21
C ASP A 221 -16.27 -57.15 -2.77
N LEU A 222 -17.27 -57.20 -1.89
CA LEU A 222 -18.68 -57.31 -2.27
C LEU A 222 -19.26 -55.98 -2.79
N SER A 223 -18.81 -54.85 -2.25
CA SER A 223 -19.26 -53.51 -2.69
C SER A 223 -18.11 -52.49 -2.66
N PRO A 224 -17.29 -52.43 -3.74
CA PRO A 224 -16.09 -51.58 -3.77
C PRO A 224 -16.37 -50.08 -3.71
N SER A 225 -17.56 -49.65 -4.15
CA SER A 225 -17.99 -48.24 -4.18
C SER A 225 -18.80 -47.82 -2.94
N SER A 226 -18.92 -48.69 -1.93
CA SER A 226 -19.60 -48.36 -0.68
C SER A 226 -18.78 -47.39 0.17
N LYS A 227 -19.22 -46.13 0.24
CA LYS A 227 -18.59 -45.09 1.08
C LYS A 227 -18.49 -45.51 2.55
N VAL A 228 -19.56 -46.11 3.08
CA VAL A 228 -19.65 -46.55 4.47
C VAL A 228 -18.61 -47.63 4.77
N THR A 229 -18.38 -48.56 3.83
CA THR A 229 -17.35 -49.60 3.97
C THR A 229 -15.94 -49.02 3.90
N LEU A 230 -15.71 -48.08 3.00
CA LEU A 230 -14.43 -47.38 2.88
C LEU A 230 -14.11 -46.53 4.12
N ASP A 231 -15.11 -45.87 4.72
CA ASP A 231 -14.95 -45.16 5.99
C ASP A 231 -14.56 -46.11 7.13
N GLY A 232 -15.20 -47.29 7.20
CA GLY A 232 -14.84 -48.35 8.15
C GLY A 232 -13.40 -48.85 7.95
N LEU A 233 -13.00 -49.11 6.70
CA LEU A 233 -11.62 -49.47 6.35
C LEU A 233 -10.62 -48.34 6.71
N ALA A 234 -10.98 -47.08 6.49
CA ALA A 234 -10.14 -45.94 6.87
C ALA A 234 -9.97 -45.84 8.39
N ALA A 235 -11.03 -46.09 9.16
CA ALA A 235 -10.96 -46.14 10.62
C ALA A 235 -10.08 -47.30 11.11
N LEU A 236 -10.20 -48.47 10.49
CA LEU A 236 -9.36 -49.64 10.76
C LEU A 236 -7.88 -49.36 10.46
N TYR A 237 -7.53 -48.93 9.25
CA TYR A 237 -6.14 -48.68 8.87
C TYR A 237 -5.50 -47.56 9.68
N ARG A 238 -6.28 -46.57 10.12
CA ARG A 238 -5.82 -45.56 11.07
C ARG A 238 -5.46 -46.16 12.43
N ARG A 239 -6.20 -47.16 12.93
CA ARG A 239 -5.88 -47.87 14.18
C ARG A 239 -4.70 -48.83 14.05
N LEU A 240 -4.55 -49.47 12.90
CA LEU A 240 -3.40 -50.31 12.58
C LEU A 240 -2.12 -49.50 12.33
N GLU A 241 -2.23 -48.16 12.24
CA GLU A 241 -1.16 -47.27 11.79
C GLU A 241 -0.59 -47.65 10.41
N ASP A 242 -1.40 -48.31 9.59
CA ASP A 242 -1.08 -48.63 8.20
C ASP A 242 -1.43 -47.43 7.32
N TRP A 243 -0.51 -46.47 7.29
CA TRP A 243 -0.72 -45.20 6.58
C TRP A 243 -0.81 -45.37 5.07
N ALA A 244 -0.14 -46.37 4.50
CA ALA A 244 -0.18 -46.62 3.05
C ALA A 244 -1.55 -47.13 2.63
N ALA A 245 -2.08 -48.15 3.32
CA ALA A 245 -3.43 -48.66 3.08
C ALA A 245 -4.51 -47.60 3.37
N LEU A 246 -4.32 -46.78 4.41
CA LEU A 246 -5.20 -45.66 4.71
C LEU A 246 -5.27 -44.64 3.56
N ILE A 247 -4.13 -44.33 2.93
CA ILE A 247 -4.08 -43.41 1.79
C ILE A 247 -4.80 -44.01 0.59
N GLU A 248 -4.60 -45.30 0.28
CA GLU A 248 -5.29 -45.98 -0.82
C GLU A 248 -6.81 -45.93 -0.65
N VAL A 249 -7.32 -46.26 0.54
CA VAL A 249 -8.76 -46.18 0.84
C VAL A 249 -9.27 -44.74 0.74
N LYS A 250 -8.49 -43.76 1.21
CA LYS A 250 -8.88 -42.34 1.07
C LYS A 250 -8.91 -41.87 -0.38
N LEU A 251 -8.04 -42.38 -1.24
CA LEU A 251 -8.08 -42.09 -2.68
C LEU A 251 -9.34 -42.68 -3.33
N GLN A 252 -9.70 -43.92 -2.97
CA GLN A 252 -10.97 -44.52 -3.40
C GLN A 252 -12.18 -43.71 -2.91
N LEU A 253 -12.14 -43.18 -1.68
CA LEU A 253 -13.18 -42.26 -1.20
C LEU A 253 -13.25 -40.98 -2.05
N CYS A 254 -12.11 -40.39 -2.42
CA CYS A 254 -12.09 -39.23 -3.32
C CYS A 254 -12.77 -39.53 -4.67
N ASP A 255 -12.60 -40.72 -5.24
CA ASP A 255 -13.23 -41.10 -6.51
C ASP A 255 -14.77 -41.13 -6.44
N LEU A 256 -15.34 -41.19 -5.23
CA LEU A 256 -16.78 -41.22 -4.98
C LEU A 256 -17.37 -39.88 -4.52
N VAL A 257 -16.53 -38.87 -4.26
CA VAL A 257 -16.96 -37.56 -3.76
C VAL A 257 -17.08 -36.58 -4.91
N GLU A 258 -18.25 -35.98 -5.07
CA GLU A 258 -18.53 -34.99 -6.12
C GLU A 258 -18.34 -33.54 -5.64
N ILE A 259 -18.40 -33.32 -4.32
CA ILE A 259 -18.34 -31.98 -3.72
C ILE A 259 -16.88 -31.52 -3.66
N SER A 260 -16.53 -30.47 -4.40
CA SER A 260 -15.18 -29.92 -4.49
C SER A 260 -14.54 -29.58 -3.14
N GLN A 261 -15.33 -29.06 -2.20
CA GLN A 261 -14.85 -28.72 -0.85
C GLN A 261 -14.46 -29.97 -0.05
N GLU A 262 -15.26 -31.04 -0.13
CA GLU A 262 -14.97 -32.31 0.54
C GLU A 262 -13.76 -33.01 -0.10
N LEU A 263 -13.66 -32.99 -1.44
CA LEU A 263 -12.49 -33.46 -2.17
C LEU A 263 -11.21 -32.74 -1.72
N SER A 264 -11.26 -31.42 -1.61
CA SER A 264 -10.12 -30.62 -1.14
C SER A 264 -9.70 -31.00 0.28
N ARG A 265 -10.67 -31.24 1.17
CA ARG A 265 -10.40 -31.73 2.52
C ARG A 265 -9.72 -33.10 2.51
N HIS A 266 -10.23 -34.06 1.74
CA HIS A 266 -9.63 -35.40 1.65
C HIS A 266 -8.21 -35.37 1.09
N TYR A 267 -7.95 -34.61 0.02
CA TYR A 267 -6.59 -34.44 -0.50
C TYR A 267 -5.66 -33.74 0.50
N THR A 268 -6.17 -32.78 1.29
CA THR A 268 -5.41 -32.15 2.37
C THR A 268 -5.01 -33.17 3.43
N GLU A 269 -5.93 -34.03 3.86
CA GLU A 269 -5.65 -35.10 4.84
C GLU A 269 -4.64 -36.12 4.29
N ILE A 270 -4.73 -36.49 3.00
CA ILE A 270 -3.75 -37.37 2.34
C ILE A 270 -2.36 -36.71 2.33
N GLY A 271 -2.28 -35.43 1.97
CA GLY A 271 -1.02 -34.68 2.00
C GLY A 271 -0.40 -34.64 3.40
N GLN A 272 -1.21 -34.46 4.44
CA GLN A 272 -0.76 -34.51 5.83
C GLN A 272 -0.21 -35.88 6.23
N LEU A 273 -0.84 -36.98 5.79
CA LEU A 273 -0.35 -38.33 6.04
C LEU A 273 1.01 -38.56 5.37
N TYR A 274 1.17 -38.15 4.11
CA TYR A 274 2.46 -38.22 3.42
C TYR A 274 3.55 -37.40 4.13
N ALA A 275 3.24 -36.17 4.55
CA ALA A 275 4.20 -35.29 5.20
C ALA A 275 4.58 -35.76 6.61
N ALA A 276 3.59 -36.09 7.46
CA ALA A 276 3.79 -36.32 8.88
C ALA A 276 4.09 -37.79 9.23
N ARG A 277 3.56 -38.75 8.48
CA ARG A 277 3.68 -40.18 8.80
C ARG A 277 4.68 -40.92 7.91
N LEU A 278 4.67 -40.63 6.60
CA LEU A 278 5.55 -41.30 5.64
C LEU A 278 6.84 -40.51 5.34
N GLY A 279 6.90 -39.22 5.71
CA GLY A 279 8.05 -38.36 5.42
C GLY A 279 8.23 -38.03 3.93
N GLU A 280 7.29 -38.42 3.07
CA GLU A 280 7.30 -38.24 1.63
C GLU A 280 6.73 -36.87 1.21
N TRP A 281 7.47 -35.83 1.54
CA TRP A 281 7.08 -34.44 1.32
C TRP A 281 6.80 -34.06 -0.14
N ASN A 282 7.49 -34.66 -1.12
CA ASN A 282 7.22 -34.40 -2.55
C ASN A 282 5.78 -34.81 -2.90
N LYS A 283 5.34 -35.99 -2.47
CA LYS A 283 3.96 -36.45 -2.64
C LYS A 283 2.99 -35.58 -1.85
N ALA A 284 3.36 -35.15 -0.64
CA ALA A 284 2.53 -34.21 0.11
C ALA A 284 2.26 -32.92 -0.67
N LEU A 285 3.27 -32.35 -1.33
CA LEU A 285 3.11 -31.16 -2.20
C LEU A 285 2.18 -31.43 -3.38
N GLU A 286 2.26 -32.59 -4.01
CA GLU A 286 1.35 -32.99 -5.10
C GLU A 286 -0.10 -32.99 -4.62
N PHE A 287 -0.37 -33.64 -3.48
CA PHE A 287 -1.72 -33.71 -2.92
C PHE A 287 -2.24 -32.37 -2.38
N TYR A 288 -1.39 -31.52 -1.80
CA TYR A 288 -1.79 -30.15 -1.44
C TYR A 288 -2.11 -29.31 -2.68
N ASN A 289 -1.39 -29.47 -3.78
CA ASN A 289 -1.73 -28.81 -5.03
C ASN A 289 -3.06 -29.31 -5.59
N LEU A 290 -3.31 -30.62 -5.59
CA LEU A 290 -4.61 -31.18 -5.99
C LEU A 290 -5.75 -30.65 -5.11
N ALA A 291 -5.54 -30.54 -3.79
CA ALA A 291 -6.52 -29.97 -2.88
C ALA A 291 -6.88 -28.52 -3.24
N LEU A 292 -5.88 -27.71 -3.57
CA LEU A 292 -6.04 -26.30 -3.97
C LEU A 292 -6.61 -26.17 -5.39
N ASP A 293 -6.32 -27.09 -6.30
CA ASP A 293 -6.90 -27.10 -7.65
C ASP A 293 -8.40 -27.42 -7.62
N LYS A 294 -8.87 -28.21 -6.64
CA LYS A 294 -10.31 -28.49 -6.44
C LYS A 294 -11.06 -27.35 -5.76
N TYR A 295 -10.47 -26.75 -4.74
CA TYR A 295 -11.10 -25.68 -3.97
C TYR A 295 -10.05 -24.70 -3.42
N PRO A 296 -9.71 -23.62 -4.16
CA PRO A 296 -8.69 -22.65 -3.78
C PRO A 296 -8.98 -21.90 -2.47
N GLU A 297 -10.25 -21.76 -2.09
CA GLU A 297 -10.67 -21.08 -0.85
C GLU A 297 -10.19 -21.81 0.42
N ASN A 298 -9.91 -23.12 0.33
CA ASN A 298 -9.34 -23.86 1.44
C ASN A 298 -7.86 -23.48 1.65
N GLN A 299 -7.62 -22.59 2.61
CA GLN A 299 -6.28 -22.09 2.91
C GLN A 299 -5.38 -23.12 3.62
N ALA A 300 -5.95 -24.15 4.25
CA ALA A 300 -5.20 -25.12 5.06
C ALA A 300 -4.05 -25.82 4.28
N PRO A 301 -4.28 -26.44 3.11
CA PRO A 301 -3.21 -27.07 2.32
C PRO A 301 -2.13 -26.07 1.91
N PHE A 302 -2.50 -24.82 1.60
CA PHE A 302 -1.55 -23.78 1.25
C PHE A 302 -0.65 -23.37 2.42
N GLN A 303 -1.25 -23.16 3.60
CA GLN A 303 -0.50 -22.79 4.82
C GLN A 303 0.47 -23.91 5.24
N GLU A 304 0.03 -25.16 5.20
CA GLU A 304 0.90 -26.33 5.49
C GLU A 304 2.04 -26.45 4.48
N MET A 305 1.74 -26.24 3.19
CA MET A 305 2.75 -26.22 2.13
C MET A 305 3.79 -25.11 2.38
N VAL A 306 3.36 -23.89 2.70
CA VAL A 306 4.27 -22.78 3.02
C VAL A 306 5.13 -23.11 4.24
N ARG A 307 4.53 -23.57 5.35
CA ARG A 307 5.28 -23.94 6.57
C ARG A 307 6.36 -24.96 6.27
N MET A 308 6.00 -26.05 5.60
CA MET A 308 6.91 -27.14 5.26
C MET A 308 8.05 -26.67 4.35
N LEU A 309 7.76 -25.85 3.34
CA LEU A 309 8.78 -25.36 2.40
C LEU A 309 9.74 -24.36 3.07
N VAL A 310 9.25 -23.54 4.01
CA VAL A 310 10.08 -22.62 4.80
C VAL A 310 11.02 -23.39 5.75
N GLU A 311 10.50 -24.37 6.49
CA GLU A 311 11.31 -25.22 7.40
C GLU A 311 12.44 -25.93 6.65
N ARG A 312 12.18 -26.34 5.41
CA ARG A 312 13.14 -27.01 4.52
C ARG A 312 14.01 -26.06 3.70
N GLN A 313 13.81 -24.74 3.85
CA GLN A 313 14.52 -23.71 3.07
C GLN A 313 14.43 -23.93 1.55
N SER A 314 13.32 -24.51 1.08
CA SER A 314 13.09 -24.84 -0.33
C SER A 314 12.47 -23.65 -1.07
N TRP A 315 13.24 -22.56 -1.18
CA TRP A 315 12.77 -21.24 -1.61
C TRP A 315 12.25 -21.18 -3.05
N THR A 316 12.87 -21.92 -3.97
CA THR A 316 12.46 -21.96 -5.39
C THR A 316 11.10 -22.62 -5.57
N VAL A 317 10.84 -23.70 -4.83
CA VAL A 317 9.54 -24.39 -4.82
C VAL A 317 8.49 -23.54 -4.13
N LEU A 318 8.87 -22.81 -3.06
CA LEU A 318 7.98 -21.88 -2.38
C LEU A 318 7.56 -20.72 -3.29
N GLU A 319 8.48 -20.15 -4.07
CA GLU A 319 8.16 -19.15 -5.09
C GLU A 319 7.14 -19.70 -6.10
N GLN A 320 7.38 -20.89 -6.65
CA GLN A 320 6.46 -21.51 -7.60
C GLN A 320 5.08 -21.74 -6.97
N SER A 321 5.04 -22.12 -5.69
CA SER A 321 3.81 -22.33 -4.93
C SER A 321 3.01 -21.04 -4.75
N TYR A 322 3.68 -19.92 -4.44
CA TYR A 322 3.04 -18.59 -4.40
C TYR A 322 2.45 -18.21 -5.75
N ARG A 323 3.22 -18.36 -6.84
CA ARG A 323 2.75 -18.05 -8.21
C ARG A 323 1.56 -18.90 -8.63
N ARG A 324 1.59 -20.22 -8.37
CA ARG A 324 0.46 -21.11 -8.65
C ARG A 324 -0.77 -20.73 -7.84
N MET A 325 -0.60 -20.32 -6.58
CA MET A 325 -1.71 -19.88 -5.76
C MET A 325 -2.34 -18.58 -6.29
N LEU A 326 -1.53 -17.60 -6.69
CA LEU A 326 -2.03 -16.38 -7.36
C LEU A 326 -2.78 -16.72 -8.66
N ALA A 327 -2.26 -17.65 -9.46
CA ALA A 327 -2.93 -18.09 -10.69
C ALA A 327 -4.27 -18.81 -10.43
N ARG A 328 -4.39 -19.57 -9.32
CA ARG A 328 -5.64 -20.27 -8.94
C ARG A 328 -6.75 -19.31 -8.54
N ILE A 329 -6.42 -18.28 -7.76
CA ILE A 329 -7.41 -17.31 -7.26
C ILE A 329 -7.72 -16.22 -8.30
N GLY A 330 -6.80 -15.96 -9.23
CA GLY A 330 -6.98 -14.98 -10.30
C GLY A 330 -7.29 -13.57 -9.77
N ASP A 331 -7.94 -12.76 -10.60
CA ASP A 331 -8.31 -11.37 -10.26
C ASP A 331 -9.62 -11.20 -9.50
N ASP A 332 -10.11 -12.28 -8.88
CA ASP A 332 -11.37 -12.25 -8.14
C ASP A 332 -11.31 -11.25 -6.95
N PRO A 333 -12.25 -10.28 -6.86
CA PRO A 333 -12.37 -9.39 -5.71
C PRO A 333 -12.51 -10.13 -4.36
N ALA A 334 -13.14 -11.31 -4.34
CA ALA A 334 -13.28 -12.11 -3.12
C ALA A 334 -11.92 -12.52 -2.52
N HIS A 335 -10.90 -12.65 -3.37
CA HIS A 335 -9.55 -13.06 -2.99
C HIS A 335 -8.57 -11.89 -2.87
N SER A 336 -9.05 -10.65 -2.93
CA SER A 336 -8.24 -9.42 -2.90
C SER A 336 -7.25 -9.38 -1.71
N ALA A 337 -7.73 -9.62 -0.48
CA ALA A 337 -6.86 -9.63 0.71
C ALA A 337 -5.80 -10.76 0.68
N GLN A 338 -6.16 -11.92 0.12
CA GLN A 338 -5.24 -13.04 0.00
C GLN A 338 -4.17 -12.79 -1.06
N ARG A 339 -4.54 -12.19 -2.20
CA ARG A 339 -3.60 -11.73 -3.23
C ARG A 339 -2.57 -10.76 -2.68
N LEU A 340 -3.03 -9.74 -1.94
CA LEU A 340 -2.14 -8.79 -1.28
C LEU A 340 -1.15 -9.51 -0.36
N THR A 341 -1.64 -10.43 0.47
CA THR A 341 -0.80 -11.19 1.41
C THR A 341 0.24 -12.03 0.69
N ILE A 342 -0.14 -12.73 -0.38
CA ILE A 342 0.76 -13.56 -1.17
C ILE A 342 1.76 -12.71 -1.96
N GLY A 343 1.34 -11.60 -2.57
CA GLY A 343 2.21 -10.67 -3.30
C GLY A 343 3.31 -10.09 -2.41
N LYS A 344 2.93 -9.64 -1.19
CA LYS A 344 3.88 -9.19 -0.17
C LYS A 344 4.87 -10.30 0.24
N ALA A 345 4.37 -11.50 0.50
CA ALA A 345 5.21 -12.64 0.89
C ALA A 345 6.17 -13.07 -0.23
N LEU A 346 5.70 -13.09 -1.48
CA LEU A 346 6.49 -13.43 -2.66
C LEU A 346 7.59 -12.40 -2.93
N GLY A 347 7.26 -11.10 -2.89
CA GLY A 347 8.25 -10.04 -3.03
C GLY A 347 9.32 -10.12 -1.92
N LYS A 348 8.90 -10.35 -0.66
CA LYS A 348 9.84 -10.53 0.46
C LYS A 348 10.74 -11.75 0.29
N LEU A 349 10.19 -12.87 -0.18
CA LEU A 349 10.95 -14.08 -0.49
C LEU A 349 12.02 -13.82 -1.55
N LEU A 350 11.63 -13.13 -2.64
CA LEU A 350 12.52 -12.77 -3.73
C LEU A 350 13.64 -11.83 -3.28
N GLN A 351 13.31 -10.83 -2.46
CA GLN A 351 14.27 -9.86 -1.95
C GLN A 351 15.25 -10.50 -0.96
N SER A 352 14.74 -11.25 0.03
CA SER A 352 15.56 -11.69 1.17
C SER A 352 16.25 -13.04 0.94
N GLN A 353 15.53 -14.05 0.46
CA GLN A 353 16.05 -15.43 0.36
C GLN A 353 16.68 -15.70 -1.01
N LEU A 354 16.01 -15.28 -2.08
CA LEU A 354 16.47 -15.49 -3.46
C LEU A 354 17.38 -14.36 -3.98
N ARG A 355 17.60 -13.31 -3.17
CA ARG A 355 18.49 -12.17 -3.47
C ARG A 355 18.31 -11.61 -4.88
N SER A 356 17.05 -11.51 -5.30
CA SER A 356 16.64 -11.04 -6.63
C SER A 356 15.81 -9.77 -6.50
N PRO A 357 16.43 -8.63 -6.14
CA PRO A 357 15.72 -7.38 -5.86
C PRO A 357 14.92 -6.86 -7.05
N GLU A 358 15.42 -6.99 -8.28
CA GLU A 358 14.69 -6.63 -9.51
C GLU A 358 13.35 -7.36 -9.63
N ARG A 359 13.36 -8.67 -9.38
CA ARG A 359 12.15 -9.51 -9.42
C ARG A 359 11.22 -9.18 -8.26
N ALA A 360 11.77 -8.88 -7.08
CA ALA A 360 10.98 -8.44 -5.93
C ALA A 360 10.28 -7.11 -6.22
N LEU A 361 11.00 -6.14 -6.80
CA LEU A 361 10.48 -4.84 -7.21
C LEU A 361 9.33 -4.99 -8.21
N LEU A 362 9.47 -5.86 -9.21
CA LEU A 362 8.40 -6.15 -10.16
C LEU A 362 7.14 -6.68 -9.46
N VAL A 363 7.29 -7.66 -8.56
CA VAL A 363 6.16 -8.22 -7.81
C VAL A 363 5.51 -7.16 -6.92
N TYR A 364 6.30 -6.34 -6.23
CA TYR A 364 5.76 -5.27 -5.39
C TYR A 364 5.01 -4.22 -6.22
N ARG A 365 5.52 -3.81 -7.38
CA ARG A 365 4.85 -2.84 -8.28
C ARG A 365 3.54 -3.39 -8.85
N VAL A 366 3.52 -4.65 -9.29
CA VAL A 366 2.27 -5.29 -9.75
C VAL A 366 1.26 -5.35 -8.60
N THR A 367 1.70 -5.73 -7.40
CA THR A 367 0.81 -5.75 -6.22
C THR A 367 0.36 -4.34 -5.87
N GLN A 368 1.20 -3.31 -6.00
CA GLN A 368 0.82 -1.92 -5.73
C GLN A 368 -0.17 -1.37 -6.77
N ALA A 369 -0.10 -1.80 -8.03
CA ALA A 369 -1.07 -1.39 -9.03
C ALA A 369 -2.50 -1.85 -8.67
N GLU A 370 -2.63 -3.04 -8.05
CA GLU A 370 -3.90 -3.53 -7.49
C GLU A 370 -4.26 -2.85 -6.16
N PHE A 371 -3.26 -2.50 -5.36
CA PHE A 371 -3.39 -1.93 -4.02
C PHE A 371 -2.59 -0.63 -3.88
N PRO A 372 -3.00 0.46 -4.56
CA PRO A 372 -2.24 1.72 -4.57
C PRO A 372 -2.14 2.32 -3.17
N ASP A 373 -3.07 1.94 -2.31
CA ASP A 373 -3.21 2.47 -0.96
C ASP A 373 -2.38 1.77 0.12
N ASP A 374 -1.62 0.74 -0.23
CA ASP A 374 -0.86 -0.01 0.76
C ASP A 374 0.50 0.63 1.08
N TYR A 375 0.60 1.22 2.28
CA TYR A 375 1.82 1.87 2.77
C TYR A 375 3.02 0.91 2.88
N TRP A 376 2.79 -0.36 3.21
CA TRP A 376 3.87 -1.34 3.33
C TRP A 376 4.50 -1.66 1.96
N LEU A 377 3.69 -1.75 0.90
CA LEU A 377 4.18 -1.93 -0.46
C LEU A 377 4.99 -0.73 -0.93
N GLN A 378 4.50 0.48 -0.71
CA GLN A 378 5.26 1.71 -1.00
C GLN A 378 6.62 1.70 -0.29
N GLY A 379 6.63 1.34 1.00
CA GLY A 379 7.85 1.25 1.80
C GLY A 379 8.83 0.21 1.28
N SER A 380 8.31 -0.95 0.87
CA SER A 380 9.11 -2.06 0.35
C SER A 380 9.69 -1.74 -1.03
N ILE A 381 8.95 -1.04 -1.89
CA ILE A 381 9.43 -0.54 -3.19
C ILE A 381 10.57 0.46 -2.98
N ALA A 382 10.35 1.49 -2.16
CA ALA A 382 11.35 2.52 -1.89
C ALA A 382 12.63 1.92 -1.27
N GLN A 383 12.50 0.98 -0.32
CA GLN A 383 13.64 0.27 0.25
C GLN A 383 14.38 -0.59 -0.79
N THR A 384 13.65 -1.31 -1.65
CA THR A 384 14.27 -2.15 -2.69
C THR A 384 15.04 -1.30 -3.69
N LEU A 385 14.47 -0.17 -4.11
CA LEU A 385 15.14 0.81 -4.97
C LEU A 385 16.38 1.39 -4.29
N ALA A 386 16.30 1.74 -3.01
CA ALA A 386 17.44 2.27 -2.25
C ALA A 386 18.57 1.23 -2.07
N ASP A 387 18.22 -0.05 -1.93
CA ASP A 387 19.23 -1.12 -1.88
C ASP A 387 19.91 -1.30 -3.24
N MET A 388 19.16 -1.22 -4.35
CA MET A 388 19.67 -1.30 -5.71
C MET A 388 20.52 -0.08 -6.10
N SER A 389 20.14 1.12 -5.64
CA SER A 389 20.82 2.37 -6.02
C SER A 389 22.27 2.46 -5.53
N ARG A 390 22.68 1.61 -4.58
CA ARG A 390 24.08 1.46 -4.16
C ARG A 390 25.00 0.97 -5.28
N LEU A 391 24.46 0.17 -6.21
CA LEU A 391 25.17 -0.32 -7.40
C LEU A 391 24.77 0.45 -8.65
N GLU A 392 23.54 0.96 -8.70
CA GLU A 392 22.95 1.68 -9.83
C GLU A 392 22.51 3.10 -9.40
N PRO A 393 23.45 4.07 -9.31
CA PRO A 393 23.13 5.43 -8.81
C PRO A 393 22.07 6.18 -9.64
N GLU A 394 21.82 5.75 -10.87
CA GLU A 394 20.75 6.28 -11.73
C GLU A 394 19.34 6.08 -11.17
N LEU A 395 19.17 5.17 -10.19
CA LEU A 395 17.90 4.96 -9.48
C LEU A 395 17.67 5.97 -8.34
N LEU A 396 18.67 6.75 -7.93
CA LEU A 396 18.55 7.70 -6.81
C LEU A 396 17.38 8.69 -6.95
N PRO A 397 17.09 9.30 -8.12
CA PRO A 397 15.92 10.15 -8.29
C PRO A 397 14.61 9.42 -7.97
N GLU A 398 14.47 8.18 -8.44
CA GLU A 398 13.27 7.38 -8.16
C GLU A 398 13.15 7.05 -6.66
N VAL A 399 14.26 6.76 -5.98
CA VAL A 399 14.28 6.57 -4.52
C VAL A 399 13.79 7.81 -3.79
N ILE A 400 14.25 8.99 -4.21
CA ILE A 400 13.85 10.28 -3.63
C ILE A 400 12.34 10.49 -3.80
N ASP A 401 11.82 10.28 -5.01
CA ASP A 401 10.40 10.47 -5.32
C ASP A 401 9.51 9.51 -4.52
N GLN A 402 9.88 8.22 -4.46
CA GLN A 402 9.14 7.22 -3.68
C GLN A 402 9.20 7.51 -2.17
N SER A 403 10.33 8.01 -1.68
CA SER A 403 10.49 8.38 -0.27
C SER A 403 9.63 9.60 0.09
N ARG A 404 9.54 10.59 -0.79
CA ARG A 404 8.63 11.74 -0.62
C ARG A 404 7.17 11.32 -0.67
N ALA A 405 6.79 10.41 -1.57
CA ALA A 405 5.44 9.87 -1.61
C ALA A 405 5.05 9.15 -0.31
N LEU A 406 5.98 8.41 0.30
CA LEU A 406 5.78 7.81 1.63
C LEU A 406 5.55 8.85 2.72
N ILE A 407 6.36 9.92 2.74
CA ILE A 407 6.23 11.02 3.69
C ILE A 407 4.89 11.75 3.50
N ALA A 408 4.51 12.06 2.26
CA ALA A 408 3.24 12.70 1.94
C ALA A 408 2.04 11.90 2.45
N ARG A 409 2.13 10.57 2.45
CA ARG A 409 1.06 9.73 2.96
C ARG A 409 1.02 9.65 4.48
N ASN A 410 2.18 9.54 5.12
CA ASN A 410 2.26 9.44 6.57
C ASN A 410 3.53 10.12 7.13
N PRO A 411 3.50 11.44 7.33
CA PRO A 411 4.66 12.21 7.77
C PRO A 411 5.02 12.01 9.25
N ALA A 412 4.26 11.20 9.98
CA ALA A 412 4.62 10.83 11.36
C ALA A 412 5.59 9.64 11.42
N GLN A 413 5.83 8.93 10.31
CA GLN A 413 6.66 7.73 10.29
C GLN A 413 8.09 8.00 9.82
N ALA A 414 9.06 7.36 10.48
CA ALA A 414 10.48 7.52 10.18
C ALA A 414 10.91 6.96 8.81
N ALA A 415 10.23 5.91 8.32
CA ALA A 415 10.73 5.11 7.20
C ALA A 415 10.99 5.92 5.92
N GLY A 416 10.03 6.78 5.52
CA GLY A 416 10.19 7.63 4.34
C GLY A 416 11.34 8.63 4.50
N TYR A 417 11.47 9.24 5.68
CA TYR A 417 12.57 10.16 5.97
C TYR A 417 13.93 9.47 5.97
N GLN A 418 14.05 8.28 6.57
CA GLN A 418 15.32 7.53 6.59
C GLN A 418 15.81 7.15 5.19
N LEU A 419 14.89 6.71 4.32
CA LEU A 419 15.20 6.41 2.92
C LEU A 419 15.62 7.66 2.15
N LEU A 420 14.89 8.76 2.32
CA LEU A 420 15.22 10.04 1.72
C LEU A 420 16.60 10.52 2.18
N GLY A 421 16.90 10.43 3.48
CA GLY A 421 18.18 10.87 4.05
C GLY A 421 19.37 10.09 3.52
N GLY A 422 19.23 8.78 3.37
CA GLY A 422 20.24 7.94 2.71
C GLY A 422 20.49 8.42 1.28
N ALA A 423 19.44 8.57 0.48
CA ALA A 423 19.55 8.98 -0.92
C ALA A 423 20.14 10.40 -1.09
N LEU A 424 19.76 11.35 -0.23
CA LEU A 424 20.28 12.72 -0.24
C LEU A 424 21.75 12.77 0.20
N SER A 425 22.12 11.99 1.21
CA SER A 425 23.51 11.86 1.66
C SER A 425 24.40 11.30 0.54
N ASP A 426 23.96 10.24 -0.13
CA ASP A 426 24.68 9.62 -1.25
C ASP A 426 24.80 10.58 -2.44
N SER A 427 23.82 11.47 -2.61
CA SER A 427 23.82 12.53 -3.64
C SER A 427 24.64 13.77 -3.25
N GLY A 428 25.20 13.84 -2.04
CA GLY A 428 25.97 14.98 -1.55
C GLY A 428 25.13 16.22 -1.17
N ARG A 429 23.80 16.09 -1.06
CA ARG A 429 22.84 17.17 -0.79
C ARG A 429 22.77 17.47 0.72
N ARG A 430 23.84 18.08 1.25
CA ARG A 430 24.08 18.25 2.71
C ARG A 430 23.05 19.11 3.44
N ASP A 431 22.59 20.21 2.85
CA ASP A 431 21.59 21.08 3.48
C ASP A 431 20.28 20.34 3.71
N GLU A 432 19.88 19.55 2.74
CA GLU A 432 18.63 18.80 2.75
C GLU A 432 18.66 17.65 3.75
N ALA A 433 19.79 16.95 3.84
CA ALA A 433 20.02 15.96 4.90
C ALA A 433 19.97 16.60 6.30
N TRP A 434 20.38 17.86 6.44
CA TRP A 434 20.24 18.62 7.69
C TRP A 434 18.79 19.00 7.99
N VAL A 435 18.06 19.53 7.01
CA VAL A 435 16.62 19.83 7.17
C VAL A 435 15.87 18.57 7.58
N LEU A 436 16.13 17.46 6.91
CA LEU A 436 15.54 16.16 7.22
C LEU A 436 15.84 15.71 8.66
N SER A 437 17.09 15.89 9.11
CA SER A 437 17.48 15.58 10.48
C SER A 437 16.74 16.46 11.50
N SER A 438 16.48 17.73 11.15
CA SER A 438 15.66 18.64 11.97
C SER A 438 14.21 18.17 12.09
N VAL A 439 13.63 17.63 10.99
CA VAL A 439 12.28 17.04 10.98
C VAL A 439 12.22 15.82 11.89
N LEU A 440 13.15 14.88 11.71
CA LEU A 440 13.24 13.67 12.53
C LEU A 440 13.45 13.97 14.01
N TYR A 441 14.23 15.01 14.32
CA TYR A 441 14.44 15.48 15.68
C TYR A 441 13.14 16.04 16.28
N ALA A 442 12.44 16.90 15.54
CA ALA A 442 11.17 17.48 15.97
C ALA A 442 10.08 16.41 16.21
N LEU A 443 10.09 15.34 15.43
CA LEU A 443 9.18 14.20 15.58
C LEU A 443 9.59 13.24 16.72
N GLY A 444 10.76 13.43 17.35
CA GLY A 444 11.26 12.58 18.43
C GLY A 444 11.70 11.17 17.98
N ILE A 445 11.98 11.00 16.69
CA ILE A 445 12.33 9.70 16.06
C ILE A 445 13.73 9.70 15.42
N ALA A 446 14.49 10.78 15.59
CA ALA A 446 15.87 10.88 15.11
C ALA A 446 16.80 9.90 15.81
N ASN A 447 17.66 9.24 15.04
CA ASN A 447 18.77 8.43 15.54
C ASN A 447 19.96 9.30 16.00
N THR A 448 20.98 8.68 16.59
CA THR A 448 22.16 9.39 17.13
C THR A 448 22.89 10.24 16.08
N SER A 449 23.03 9.74 14.84
CA SER A 449 23.72 10.45 13.77
C SER A 449 22.95 11.69 13.32
N GLU A 450 21.63 11.57 13.17
CA GLU A 450 20.73 12.68 12.82
C GLU A 450 20.69 13.75 13.92
N GLN A 451 20.65 13.33 15.20
CA GLN A 451 20.73 14.24 16.34
C GLN A 451 22.05 15.03 16.35
N GLN A 452 23.17 14.36 16.06
CA GLN A 452 24.48 15.02 15.97
C GLN A 452 24.56 15.98 14.78
N LEU A 453 24.06 15.56 13.61
CA LEU A 453 24.07 16.38 12.40
C LEU A 453 23.22 17.64 12.57
N PHE A 454 22.03 17.52 13.15
CA PHE A 454 21.19 18.66 13.47
C PHE A 454 21.84 19.57 14.53
N GLY A 455 22.31 18.99 15.64
CA GLY A 455 22.90 19.74 16.76
C GLY A 455 24.20 20.48 16.43
N ALA A 456 24.99 19.99 15.46
CA ALA A 456 26.23 20.64 15.05
C ALA A 456 26.02 22.00 14.34
N HIS A 457 24.84 22.22 13.76
CA HIS A 457 24.51 23.41 12.96
C HIS A 457 23.25 24.14 13.46
N HIS A 458 22.76 23.81 14.66
CA HIS A 458 21.59 24.45 15.25
C HIS A 458 21.93 25.87 15.72
N LEU A 459 21.56 26.88 14.92
CA LEU A 459 21.92 28.28 15.20
C LEU A 459 20.74 29.26 15.13
N GLY A 460 19.49 28.79 15.14
CA GLY A 460 18.32 29.67 15.15
C GLY A 460 18.02 30.28 13.78
N MET A 461 17.32 31.43 13.77
CA MET A 461 16.96 32.12 12.54
C MET A 461 18.21 32.53 11.72
N PRO A 462 18.23 32.26 10.42
CA PRO A 462 19.37 32.53 9.54
C PRO A 462 19.44 34.01 9.14
N GLU A 463 20.63 34.44 8.69
CA GLU A 463 20.74 35.65 7.87
C GLU A 463 20.28 35.33 6.44
N PHE A 464 19.48 36.24 5.87
CA PHE A 464 19.02 36.14 4.49
C PHE A 464 19.95 36.94 3.58
N ASP A 465 20.58 36.28 2.61
CA ASP A 465 21.37 36.95 1.57
C ASP A 465 20.46 37.73 0.62
N ASN A 466 19.27 37.18 0.35
CA ASN A 466 18.28 37.75 -0.55
C ASN A 466 16.90 37.87 0.11
N MET A 467 16.16 38.90 -0.25
CA MET A 467 14.76 39.07 0.15
C MET A 467 13.85 38.16 -0.69
N LEU A 468 12.69 37.80 -0.15
CA LEU A 468 11.71 36.98 -0.84
C LEU A 468 11.01 37.79 -1.94
N GLN A 469 11.09 37.32 -3.18
CA GLN A 469 10.49 37.98 -4.34
C GLN A 469 9.08 37.46 -4.62
N MET A 470 8.21 38.29 -5.20
CA MET A 470 6.87 37.87 -5.61
C MET A 470 6.91 36.74 -6.65
N SER A 471 7.89 36.77 -7.56
CA SER A 471 8.10 35.69 -8.55
C SER A 471 8.39 34.35 -7.88
N GLN A 472 9.16 34.35 -6.79
CA GLN A 472 9.47 33.14 -6.02
C GLN A 472 8.25 32.61 -5.27
N LEU A 473 7.41 33.51 -4.71
CA LEU A 473 6.14 33.12 -4.12
C LEU A 473 5.23 32.43 -5.13
N GLU A 474 5.06 33.03 -6.31
CA GLU A 474 4.22 32.49 -7.40
C GLU A 474 4.75 31.16 -7.94
N GLN A 475 6.08 31.01 -8.05
CA GLN A 475 6.70 29.82 -8.61
C GLN A 475 6.67 28.63 -7.64
N TYR A 476 7.05 28.84 -6.38
CA TYR A 476 7.39 27.76 -5.44
C TYR A 476 6.39 27.57 -4.29
N LEU A 477 5.58 28.58 -3.97
CA LEU A 477 4.66 28.54 -2.82
C LEU A 477 3.19 28.52 -3.25
N PHE A 478 2.80 29.30 -4.26
CA PHE A 478 1.40 29.44 -4.66
C PHE A 478 0.91 28.19 -5.40
N THR A 479 -0.28 27.72 -5.04
CA THR A 479 -0.99 26.68 -5.79
C THR A 479 -1.57 27.24 -7.09
N PRO A 480 -2.12 26.40 -7.99
CA PRO A 480 -2.88 26.90 -9.14
C PRO A 480 -4.01 27.86 -8.78
N LEU A 481 -4.67 27.66 -7.62
CA LEU A 481 -5.74 28.54 -7.15
C LEU A 481 -5.21 29.96 -6.89
N LEU A 482 -4.07 30.08 -6.22
CA LEU A 482 -3.42 31.37 -5.92
C LEU A 482 -2.66 31.98 -7.11
N ARG A 483 -2.55 31.25 -8.23
CA ARG A 483 -2.05 31.76 -9.52
C ARG A 483 -3.17 32.15 -10.49
N SER A 484 -4.42 32.08 -10.04
CA SER A 484 -5.59 32.44 -10.85
C SER A 484 -5.70 33.95 -11.10
N PRO A 485 -6.51 34.38 -12.07
CA PRO A 485 -6.74 35.80 -12.30
C PRO A 485 -7.34 36.53 -11.08
N VAL A 486 -8.00 35.81 -10.16
CA VAL A 486 -8.48 36.39 -8.89
C VAL A 486 -7.33 36.91 -8.03
N ALA A 487 -6.19 36.20 -7.96
CA ALA A 487 -5.03 36.68 -7.20
C ALA A 487 -4.49 37.98 -7.79
N SER A 488 -4.43 38.05 -9.13
CA SER A 488 -3.98 39.23 -9.84
C SER A 488 -4.93 40.42 -9.64
N ILE A 489 -6.24 40.17 -9.65
CA ILE A 489 -7.25 41.20 -9.35
C ILE A 489 -7.08 41.70 -7.92
N PHE A 490 -7.01 40.81 -6.93
CA PHE A 490 -6.81 41.20 -5.54
C PHE A 490 -5.52 42.00 -5.34
N ALA A 491 -4.41 41.54 -5.91
CA ALA A 491 -3.15 42.26 -5.84
C ALA A 491 -3.28 43.68 -6.42
N LEU A 492 -3.88 43.82 -7.60
CA LEU A 492 -4.07 45.10 -8.27
C LEU A 492 -4.90 46.09 -7.45
N VAL A 493 -5.98 45.63 -6.82
CA VAL A 493 -6.95 46.52 -6.15
C VAL A 493 -6.66 46.70 -4.67
N SER A 494 -5.86 45.84 -4.04
CA SER A 494 -5.55 45.86 -2.60
C SER A 494 -5.14 47.24 -2.08
N ASP A 495 -4.21 47.92 -2.75
CA ASP A 495 -3.72 49.23 -2.32
C ASP A 495 -4.78 50.34 -2.44
N LEU A 496 -5.62 50.27 -3.48
CA LEU A 496 -6.73 51.20 -3.67
C LEU A 496 -7.75 51.06 -2.54
N PHE A 497 -8.10 49.82 -2.20
CA PHE A 497 -8.98 49.50 -1.09
C PHE A 497 -8.40 49.93 0.26
N ARG A 498 -7.11 49.68 0.47
CA ARG A 498 -6.42 50.11 1.68
C ARG A 498 -6.45 51.63 1.87
N ARG A 499 -6.39 52.42 0.79
CA ARG A 499 -6.43 53.89 0.87
C ARG A 499 -7.84 54.44 1.06
N ASN A 500 -8.83 53.84 0.40
CA ASN A 500 -10.16 54.41 0.27
C ASN A 500 -11.20 53.79 1.22
N VAL A 501 -10.97 52.56 1.70
CA VAL A 501 -11.95 51.76 2.44
C VAL A 501 -11.43 51.37 3.83
N ALA A 502 -10.15 51.02 3.95
CA ALA A 502 -9.62 50.53 5.22
C ALA A 502 -9.71 51.59 6.33
N PRO A 503 -10.09 51.19 7.55
CA PRO A 503 -10.12 52.11 8.67
C PRO A 503 -8.70 52.58 9.02
N ASP A 504 -8.60 53.82 9.51
CA ASP A 504 -7.39 54.29 10.17
C ASP A 504 -7.05 53.35 11.34
N THR A 505 -5.76 53.13 11.57
CA THR A 505 -5.28 52.38 12.74
C THR A 505 -5.93 52.94 14.00
N PRO A 506 -6.70 52.12 14.76
CA PRO A 506 -7.57 52.64 15.80
C PRO A 506 -6.76 53.22 16.97
N ARG A 507 -6.48 54.53 16.91
CA ARG A 507 -5.74 55.29 17.93
C ARG A 507 -6.38 55.26 19.32
N ARG A 508 -7.65 54.86 19.39
CA ARG A 508 -8.42 54.74 20.65
C ARG A 508 -7.97 53.55 21.51
N TYR A 509 -7.40 52.50 20.91
CA TYR A 509 -6.94 51.28 21.60
C TYR A 509 -5.42 51.11 21.54
N LEU A 510 -4.76 51.60 20.47
CA LEU A 510 -3.32 51.48 20.28
C LEU A 510 -2.60 52.80 20.60
N LYS A 511 -2.15 52.94 21.85
CA LYS A 511 -1.44 54.15 22.31
C LYS A 511 -0.07 54.24 21.64
N LYS A 512 0.37 55.45 21.26
CA LYS A 512 1.69 55.70 20.63
C LYS A 512 2.88 55.12 21.42
N LYS A 513 2.76 55.04 22.75
CA LYS A 513 3.78 54.44 23.65
C LYS A 513 3.92 52.91 23.52
N ASN A 514 2.91 52.24 22.98
CA ASN A 514 2.89 50.80 22.75
C ASN A 514 3.40 50.44 21.35
N ARG A 515 3.64 51.43 20.47
CA ARG A 515 4.23 51.20 19.15
C ARG A 515 5.68 50.79 19.32
N LEU A 516 6.05 49.64 18.74
CA LEU A 516 7.43 49.20 18.70
C LEU A 516 8.22 50.07 17.73
N ARG A 517 9.45 50.39 18.13
CA ARG A 517 10.48 50.97 17.28
C ARG A 517 11.24 49.84 16.63
N LEU A 518 11.08 49.69 15.31
CA LEU A 518 11.64 48.54 14.59
C LEU A 518 13.18 48.51 14.62
N ASP A 519 13.81 49.68 14.71
CA ASP A 519 15.25 49.85 14.92
C ASP A 519 15.75 49.30 16.28
N GLU A 520 14.87 49.24 17.29
CA GLU A 520 15.15 48.63 18.59
C GLU A 520 14.83 47.11 18.61
N HIS A 521 14.22 46.59 17.53
CA HIS A 521 13.79 45.19 17.38
C HIS A 521 14.21 44.62 16.00
N PRO A 522 15.52 44.44 15.75
CA PRO A 522 16.06 44.13 14.43
C PRO A 522 15.53 42.82 13.84
N MET A 523 15.25 41.81 14.67
CA MET A 523 14.68 40.54 14.21
C MET A 523 13.25 40.71 13.67
N VAL A 524 12.41 41.50 14.35
CA VAL A 524 11.04 41.81 13.91
C VAL A 524 11.08 42.61 12.62
N GLU A 525 11.96 43.63 12.57
CA GLU A 525 12.17 44.43 11.36
C GLU A 525 12.63 43.56 10.19
N HIS A 526 13.57 42.64 10.42
CA HIS A 526 14.12 41.76 9.41
C HIS A 526 13.04 40.80 8.85
N CYS A 527 12.27 40.11 9.69
CA CYS A 527 11.18 39.23 9.24
C CYS A 527 10.20 39.97 8.33
N LEU A 528 9.79 41.17 8.73
CA LEU A 528 8.86 41.98 7.94
C LEU A 528 9.48 42.44 6.61
N LYS A 529 10.77 42.83 6.59
CA LYS A 529 11.47 43.23 5.37
C LYS A 529 11.58 42.08 4.38
N VAL A 530 11.96 40.88 4.85
CA VAL A 530 12.13 39.70 3.99
C VAL A 530 10.85 39.38 3.22
N VAL A 531 9.68 39.49 3.86
CA VAL A 531 8.39 39.13 3.24
C VAL A 531 7.78 40.27 2.42
N LEU A 532 7.91 41.53 2.87
CA LEU A 532 7.11 42.64 2.33
C LEU A 532 7.88 43.60 1.43
N SER A 533 9.21 43.56 1.37
CA SER A 533 9.99 44.57 0.63
C SER A 533 9.68 44.60 -0.87
N ASP A 534 9.48 43.43 -1.48
CA ASP A 534 9.19 43.30 -2.91
C ASP A 534 7.68 43.44 -3.22
N ALA A 535 6.82 43.21 -2.23
CA ALA A 535 5.37 43.23 -2.36
C ALA A 535 4.78 44.63 -2.64
N GLN A 536 5.60 45.70 -2.59
CA GLN A 536 5.20 47.10 -2.73
C GLN A 536 4.10 47.53 -1.73
N VAL A 537 3.99 46.84 -0.59
CA VAL A 537 3.06 47.16 0.49
C VAL A 537 3.75 48.08 1.50
N PRO A 538 3.09 49.13 2.03
CA PRO A 538 3.67 49.93 3.10
C PRO A 538 3.99 49.08 4.33
N MET A 539 5.17 49.30 4.91
CA MET A 539 5.61 48.58 6.11
C MET A 539 4.56 48.73 7.23
N PRO A 540 4.10 47.62 7.84
CA PRO A 540 3.07 47.68 8.86
C PRO A 540 3.59 48.34 10.14
N GLU A 541 2.71 49.03 10.84
CA GLU A 541 2.99 49.49 12.19
C GLU A 541 2.87 48.33 13.19
N VAL A 542 3.88 48.16 14.04
CA VAL A 542 3.89 47.08 15.04
C VAL A 542 3.59 47.64 16.42
N TYR A 543 2.65 47.02 17.14
CA TYR A 543 2.26 47.43 18.49
C TYR A 543 2.32 46.27 19.48
N LEU A 544 2.74 46.59 20.71
CA LEU A 544 2.65 45.71 21.86
C LEU A 544 1.26 45.84 22.48
N ASP A 545 0.54 44.75 22.61
CA ASP A 545 -0.79 44.75 23.21
C ASP A 545 -0.99 43.59 24.18
N SER A 546 -1.44 43.90 25.40
CA SER A 546 -1.65 42.91 26.45
C SER A 546 -2.98 42.17 26.34
N GLU A 547 -3.94 42.69 25.55
CA GLU A 547 -5.25 42.08 25.35
C GLU A 547 -5.26 41.10 24.16
N THR A 548 -4.38 41.32 23.19
CA THR A 548 -4.16 40.43 22.05
C THR A 548 -3.57 39.10 22.51
N GLN A 549 -4.14 37.99 22.05
CA GLN A 549 -3.52 36.68 22.14
C GLN A 549 -2.63 36.46 20.91
N GLY A 550 -1.38 36.08 21.12
CA GLY A 550 -0.48 35.74 20.03
C GLY A 550 0.04 36.94 19.26
N ILE A 551 0.08 36.77 17.94
CA ILE A 551 0.42 37.79 16.95
C ILE A 551 -0.76 37.88 15.98
N ARG A 552 -1.23 39.10 15.69
CA ARG A 552 -2.42 39.30 14.87
C ARG A 552 -2.24 40.42 13.85
N PRO A 553 -2.50 40.15 12.55
CA PRO A 553 -2.52 41.15 11.50
C PRO A 553 -3.88 41.85 11.44
N PHE A 554 -3.87 43.15 11.17
CA PHE A 554 -5.06 43.97 10.96
C PHE A 554 -4.91 44.80 9.69
N THR A 555 -5.97 44.78 8.87
CA THR A 555 -6.09 45.51 7.61
C THR A 555 -6.49 46.97 7.85
N THR A 556 -5.51 47.78 8.26
CA THR A 556 -5.67 49.23 8.51
C THR A 556 -4.86 50.07 7.51
N ASN A 557 -4.97 51.40 7.59
CA ASN A 557 -4.13 52.31 6.79
C ASN A 557 -3.22 53.17 7.71
N PRO A 558 -1.90 52.88 7.80
CA PRO A 558 -1.19 51.72 7.25
C PRO A 558 -1.55 50.41 7.99
N ASN A 559 -1.18 49.26 7.43
CA ASN A 559 -1.43 47.94 8.05
C ASN A 559 -0.83 47.87 9.46
N CYS A 560 -1.41 47.05 10.33
CA CYS A 560 -1.02 46.97 11.73
C CYS A 560 -0.79 45.52 12.17
N LEU A 561 0.34 45.25 12.84
CA LEU A 561 0.64 43.96 13.45
C LEU A 561 0.65 44.11 14.98
N LEU A 562 -0.22 43.38 15.66
CA LEU A 562 -0.24 43.33 17.12
C LEU A 562 0.58 42.14 17.60
N ILE A 563 1.48 42.37 18.54
CA ILE A 563 2.28 41.33 19.20
C ILE A 563 1.98 41.41 20.69
N SER A 564 1.63 40.26 21.28
CA SER A 564 1.45 40.18 22.73
C SER A 564 2.78 40.23 23.50
N GLU A 565 2.74 40.74 24.73
CA GLU A 565 3.95 40.91 25.56
C GLU A 565 4.62 39.56 25.87
N ASP A 566 3.83 38.50 26.05
CA ASP A 566 4.31 37.15 26.26
C ASP A 566 5.04 36.60 25.03
N TRP A 567 4.54 36.88 23.83
CA TRP A 567 5.18 36.43 22.59
C TRP A 567 6.52 37.10 22.33
N LEU A 568 6.62 38.40 22.64
CA LEU A 568 7.86 39.13 22.45
C LEU A 568 8.95 38.73 23.47
N ARG A 569 8.58 38.28 24.68
CA ARG A 569 9.53 38.03 25.79
C ARG A 569 9.79 36.57 26.13
N ALA A 570 8.79 35.70 26.02
CA ALA A 570 8.86 34.34 26.56
C ALA A 570 9.05 33.25 25.49
N ARG A 571 8.94 33.59 24.21
CA ARG A 571 9.09 32.65 23.09
C ARG A 571 10.53 32.56 22.60
N THR A 572 10.87 31.43 21.98
CA THR A 572 12.17 31.29 21.33
C THR A 572 12.23 32.18 20.08
N ARG A 573 13.44 32.51 19.62
CA ARG A 573 13.66 33.27 18.39
C ARG A 573 12.99 32.60 17.19
N GLY A 574 13.10 31.28 17.07
CA GLY A 574 12.45 30.50 16.02
C GLY A 574 10.93 30.59 16.06
N GLN A 575 10.30 30.42 17.24
CA GLN A 575 8.84 30.54 17.40
C GLN A 575 8.34 31.94 17.04
N LEU A 576 9.07 32.98 17.45
CA LEU A 576 8.72 34.37 17.16
C LEU A 576 8.89 34.70 15.67
N ALA A 577 9.99 34.28 15.04
CA ALA A 577 10.23 34.46 13.60
C ALA A 577 9.17 33.73 12.75
N TYR A 578 8.83 32.49 13.13
CA TYR A 578 7.78 31.71 12.47
C TYR A 578 6.44 32.45 12.50
N ALA A 579 6.01 32.87 13.69
CA ALA A 579 4.72 33.52 13.86
C ALA A 579 4.66 34.89 13.19
N ILE A 580 5.73 35.70 13.26
CA ILE A 580 5.79 36.97 12.53
C ILE A 580 5.69 36.70 11.04
N GLY A 581 6.44 35.73 10.51
CA GLY A 581 6.42 35.37 9.09
C GLY A 581 5.05 34.96 8.58
N ALA A 582 4.40 34.03 9.29
CA ALA A 582 3.06 33.58 8.94
C ALA A 582 2.04 34.73 9.00
N GLN A 583 2.07 35.54 10.05
CA GLN A 583 1.08 36.61 10.22
C GLN A 583 1.35 37.81 9.30
N CYS A 584 2.60 38.12 8.97
CA CYS A 584 2.91 39.22 8.04
C CYS A 584 2.64 38.86 6.59
N ALA A 585 2.70 37.57 6.22
CA ALA A 585 2.29 37.11 4.90
C ALA A 585 0.83 37.49 4.58
N MET A 586 -0.04 37.64 5.58
CA MET A 586 -1.42 38.12 5.40
C MET A 586 -1.51 39.57 4.87
N PHE A 587 -0.41 40.33 4.87
CA PHE A 587 -0.34 41.65 4.26
C PHE A 587 0.03 41.61 2.77
N LEU A 588 0.34 40.44 2.20
CA LEU A 588 0.60 40.31 0.78
C LEU A 588 -0.62 40.78 -0.03
N PRO A 589 -0.42 41.48 -1.16
CA PRO A 589 -1.50 42.04 -1.96
C PRO A 589 -2.59 41.02 -2.35
N GLN A 590 -2.19 39.78 -2.65
CA GLN A 590 -3.09 38.68 -3.01
C GLN A 590 -3.97 38.21 -1.83
N PHE A 591 -3.49 38.39 -0.60
CA PHE A 591 -4.12 37.89 0.64
C PHE A 591 -4.87 38.99 1.40
N TYR A 592 -4.75 40.25 0.97
CA TYR A 592 -5.28 41.42 1.64
C TYR A 592 -6.74 41.29 2.10
N PHE A 593 -7.61 40.73 1.25
CA PHE A 593 -9.05 40.63 1.54
C PHE A 593 -9.43 39.51 2.51
N ILE A 594 -8.52 38.56 2.80
CA ILE A 594 -8.77 37.47 3.76
C ILE A 594 -9.03 38.02 5.15
N GLY A 595 -8.29 39.06 5.56
CA GLY A 595 -8.48 39.73 6.86
C GLY A 595 -9.83 40.45 7.00
N ILE A 596 -10.60 40.59 5.93
CA ILE A 596 -11.93 41.22 5.92
C ILE A 596 -13.03 40.15 5.86
N GLY A 597 -12.89 39.15 4.97
CA GLY A 597 -13.75 37.97 4.92
C GLY A 597 -14.23 37.57 3.51
N PRO A 598 -14.78 36.35 3.37
CA PRO A 598 -15.12 35.75 2.08
C PRO A 598 -16.23 36.48 1.32
N ASP A 599 -17.22 37.05 2.03
CA ASP A 599 -18.29 37.83 1.40
C ASP A 599 -17.74 39.07 0.69
N VAL A 600 -16.73 39.72 1.28
CA VAL A 600 -16.08 40.88 0.67
C VAL A 600 -15.24 40.46 -0.52
N MET A 601 -14.52 39.34 -0.43
CA MET A 601 -13.78 38.77 -1.57
C MET A 601 -14.70 38.51 -2.77
N ALA A 602 -15.85 37.87 -2.55
CA ALA A 602 -16.85 37.64 -3.58
C ALA A 602 -17.38 38.94 -4.19
N ASN A 603 -17.72 39.92 -3.34
CA ASN A 603 -18.23 41.21 -3.80
C ASN A 603 -17.18 42.05 -4.56
N VAL A 604 -15.89 41.95 -4.22
CA VAL A 604 -14.80 42.61 -4.96
C VAL A 604 -14.69 42.05 -6.37
N ILE A 605 -14.75 40.72 -6.53
CA ILE A 605 -14.72 40.08 -7.85
C ILE A 605 -15.98 40.44 -8.66
N GLN A 606 -17.16 40.41 -8.04
CA GLN A 606 -18.39 40.85 -8.71
C GLN A 606 -18.31 42.33 -9.14
N ALA A 607 -17.74 43.20 -8.32
CA ALA A 607 -17.58 44.61 -8.65
C ALA A 607 -16.62 44.80 -9.83
N ALA A 608 -15.52 44.04 -9.87
CA ALA A 608 -14.61 44.01 -11.01
C ALA A 608 -15.31 43.56 -12.31
N LEU A 609 -16.10 42.49 -12.24
CA LEU A 609 -16.86 41.99 -13.39
C LEU A 609 -17.91 43.00 -13.88
N VAL A 610 -18.66 43.64 -12.97
CA VAL A 610 -19.63 44.69 -13.31
C VAL A 610 -18.95 45.89 -14.00
N LEU A 611 -17.75 46.26 -13.55
CA LEU A 611 -17.00 47.38 -14.12
C LEU A 611 -16.41 47.04 -15.50
N SER A 612 -15.95 45.80 -15.69
CA SER A 612 -15.13 45.41 -16.85
C SER A 612 -15.90 44.71 -17.98
N ILE A 613 -17.03 44.06 -17.69
CA ILE A 613 -17.78 43.24 -18.65
C ILE A 613 -19.15 43.88 -18.94
N PRO A 614 -19.40 44.39 -20.17
CA PRO A 614 -20.61 45.16 -20.49
C PRO A 614 -21.95 44.45 -20.20
N ASP A 615 -21.99 43.13 -20.43
CA ASP A 615 -23.20 42.31 -20.31
C ASP A 615 -23.33 41.63 -18.96
N TYR A 616 -22.33 41.76 -18.08
CA TYR A 616 -22.40 41.19 -16.73
C TYR A 616 -23.37 41.99 -15.85
N ARG A 617 -24.18 41.29 -15.07
CA ARG A 617 -25.12 41.86 -14.12
C ARG A 617 -24.89 41.21 -12.76
N GLY A 618 -24.34 41.98 -11.83
CA GLY A 618 -24.17 41.57 -10.43
C GLY A 618 -25.43 41.82 -9.59
N PRO A 619 -25.44 41.38 -8.32
CA PRO A 619 -26.55 41.63 -7.39
C PRO A 619 -26.71 43.12 -7.09
N GLU A 620 -27.96 43.58 -6.95
CA GLU A 620 -28.27 45.00 -6.70
C GLU A 620 -28.14 45.39 -5.22
N THR A 621 -26.95 45.25 -4.64
CA THR A 621 -26.65 45.61 -3.24
C THR A 621 -25.97 46.99 -3.13
N GLU A 622 -26.10 47.65 -1.98
CA GLU A 622 -25.45 48.94 -1.72
C GLU A 622 -23.93 48.77 -1.64
N GLU A 623 -23.48 47.68 -1.03
CA GLU A 623 -22.08 47.29 -0.91
C GLU A 623 -21.42 47.15 -2.27
N LEU A 624 -22.05 46.43 -3.21
CA LEU A 624 -21.49 46.25 -4.56
C LEU A 624 -21.36 47.59 -5.30
N ARG A 625 -22.37 48.47 -5.19
CA ARG A 625 -22.31 49.81 -5.81
C ARG A 625 -21.17 50.67 -5.24
N LEU A 626 -20.89 50.56 -3.95
CA LEU A 626 -19.76 51.25 -3.32
C LEU A 626 -18.42 50.70 -3.82
N LEU A 627 -18.29 49.38 -3.94
CA LEU A 627 -17.08 48.74 -4.45
C LEU A 627 -16.80 49.12 -5.91
N VAL A 628 -17.82 49.15 -6.77
CA VAL A 628 -17.67 49.61 -8.16
C VAL A 628 -17.17 51.06 -8.22
N LYS A 629 -17.70 51.95 -7.37
CA LYS A 629 -17.22 53.34 -7.28
C LYS A 629 -15.77 53.44 -6.83
N VAL A 630 -15.33 52.57 -5.92
CA VAL A 630 -13.91 52.52 -5.50
C VAL A 630 -13.05 52.09 -6.69
N LEU A 631 -13.46 51.04 -7.42
CA LEU A 631 -12.72 50.56 -8.59
C LEU A 631 -12.69 51.56 -9.75
N ASP A 632 -13.64 52.49 -9.82
CA ASP A 632 -13.62 53.58 -10.79
C ASP A 632 -12.41 54.53 -10.63
N ASP A 633 -11.75 54.55 -9.49
CA ASP A 633 -10.53 55.34 -9.31
C ASP A 633 -9.28 54.70 -9.96
N LEU A 634 -9.39 53.48 -10.52
CA LEU A 634 -8.29 52.85 -11.24
C LEU A 634 -7.89 53.64 -12.49
N ASN A 635 -6.57 53.76 -12.70
CA ASN A 635 -6.01 54.37 -13.90
C ASN A 635 -6.32 53.53 -15.15
N HIS A 636 -6.16 54.12 -16.34
CA HIS A 636 -6.49 53.45 -17.61
C HIS A 636 -5.73 52.13 -17.82
N ALA A 637 -4.44 52.07 -17.48
CA ALA A 637 -3.64 50.86 -17.67
C ALA A 637 -4.13 49.71 -16.76
N SER A 638 -4.38 50.01 -15.49
CA SER A 638 -4.93 49.06 -14.52
C SER A 638 -6.35 48.61 -14.90
N ARG A 639 -7.18 49.48 -15.47
CA ARG A 639 -8.52 49.10 -15.98
C ARG A 639 -8.44 48.12 -17.15
N GLU A 640 -7.49 48.31 -18.07
CA GLU A 640 -7.30 47.37 -19.19
C GLU A 640 -6.80 46.00 -18.69
N GLN A 641 -5.88 45.97 -17.71
CA GLN A 641 -5.43 44.73 -17.06
C GLN A 641 -6.58 44.03 -16.31
N LEU A 642 -7.33 44.78 -15.50
CA LEU A 642 -8.50 44.28 -14.78
C LEU A 642 -9.50 43.63 -15.75
N LYS A 643 -9.74 44.29 -16.88
CA LYS A 643 -10.63 43.78 -17.92
C LYS A 643 -10.12 42.49 -18.55
N ALA A 644 -8.83 42.38 -18.82
CA ALA A 644 -8.23 41.16 -19.36
C ALA A 644 -8.46 39.96 -18.42
N TRP A 645 -8.18 40.13 -17.12
CA TRP A 645 -8.41 39.09 -16.11
C TRP A 645 -9.89 38.78 -15.89
N CYS A 646 -10.76 39.79 -15.92
CA CYS A 646 -12.21 39.56 -15.85
C CYS A 646 -12.73 38.74 -17.04
N VAL A 647 -12.22 39.00 -18.25
CA VAL A 647 -12.58 38.20 -19.44
C VAL A 647 -12.11 36.76 -19.27
N GLU A 648 -10.90 36.55 -18.75
CA GLU A 648 -10.37 35.22 -18.44
C GLU A 648 -11.25 34.48 -17.42
N LEU A 649 -11.61 35.13 -16.31
CA LEU A 649 -12.52 34.56 -15.30
C LEU A 649 -13.88 34.19 -15.86
N THR A 650 -14.43 34.95 -16.81
CA THR A 650 -15.73 34.58 -17.43
C THR A 650 -15.63 33.35 -18.35
N ARG A 651 -14.43 32.97 -18.80
CA ARG A 651 -14.22 31.74 -19.58
C ARG A 651 -14.03 30.53 -18.68
N GLU A 652 -13.40 30.72 -17.52
CA GLU A 652 -13.25 29.68 -16.50
C GLU A 652 -14.60 29.46 -15.81
N SER A 653 -15.34 28.43 -16.22
CA SER A 653 -16.71 28.15 -15.77
C SER A 653 -16.83 27.74 -14.28
N ALA A 654 -15.74 27.72 -13.51
CA ALA A 654 -15.72 27.24 -12.14
C ALA A 654 -15.99 28.38 -11.14
N ALA A 655 -16.96 28.16 -10.23
CA ALA A 655 -17.15 29.06 -9.10
C ALA A 655 -15.98 28.92 -8.11
N ILE A 656 -15.44 30.05 -7.67
CA ILE A 656 -14.31 30.07 -6.74
C ILE A 656 -14.82 29.96 -5.30
N ASP A 657 -14.33 28.97 -4.56
CA ASP A 657 -14.57 28.85 -3.13
C ASP A 657 -13.57 29.72 -2.35
N PHE A 658 -14.05 30.84 -1.81
CA PHE A 658 -13.21 31.77 -1.05
C PHE A 658 -12.81 31.27 0.35
N ASN A 659 -13.46 30.22 0.87
CA ASN A 659 -12.97 29.55 2.08
C ASN A 659 -11.76 28.67 1.74
N GLU A 660 -11.83 27.93 0.63
CA GLU A 660 -10.69 27.15 0.13
C GLU A 660 -9.51 28.07 -0.21
N TRP A 661 -9.77 29.22 -0.85
CA TRP A 661 -8.78 30.28 -1.07
C TRP A 661 -8.07 30.70 0.21
N SER A 662 -8.84 30.99 1.26
CA SER A 662 -8.32 31.45 2.54
C SER A 662 -7.47 30.38 3.22
N ASN A 663 -7.92 29.12 3.16
CA ASN A 663 -7.18 27.99 3.70
C ASN A 663 -5.84 27.77 2.97
N ASP A 664 -5.84 27.92 1.64
CA ASP A 664 -4.63 27.76 0.85
C ASP A 664 -3.62 28.90 1.08
N ALA A 665 -4.10 30.14 1.15
CA ALA A 665 -3.29 31.28 1.54
C ALA A 665 -2.70 31.14 2.96
N GLU A 666 -3.45 30.54 3.90
CA GLU A 666 -2.93 30.25 5.24
C GLU A 666 -1.81 29.21 5.21
N ARG A 667 -1.90 28.15 4.38
CA ARG A 667 -0.80 27.19 4.20
C ARG A 667 0.45 27.87 3.66
N VAL A 668 0.29 28.70 2.62
CA VAL A 668 1.41 29.49 2.07
C VAL A 668 2.04 30.36 3.16
N ALA A 669 1.23 31.02 3.98
CA ALA A 669 1.72 31.81 5.09
C ALA A 669 2.48 30.97 6.13
N GLN A 670 2.00 29.77 6.48
CA GLN A 670 2.72 28.87 7.37
C GLN A 670 4.08 28.44 6.78
N ARG A 671 4.14 28.19 5.46
CA ARG A 671 5.39 27.87 4.75
C ARG A 671 6.37 29.04 4.74
N ILE A 672 5.90 30.27 4.57
CA ILE A 672 6.71 31.49 4.75
C ILE A 672 7.24 31.61 6.18
N GLY A 673 6.41 31.31 7.18
CA GLY A 673 6.84 31.21 8.58
C GLY A 673 7.98 30.21 8.76
N LEU A 674 7.89 29.03 8.14
CA LEU A 674 8.94 28.00 8.19
C LEU A 674 10.24 28.45 7.52
N LEU A 675 10.18 29.19 6.41
CA LEU A 675 11.39 29.78 5.79
C LEU A 675 12.09 30.73 6.75
N LEU A 676 11.32 31.59 7.42
CA LEU A 676 11.87 32.59 8.34
C LEU A 676 12.45 31.99 9.61
N CYS A 677 11.81 30.98 10.20
CA CYS A 677 12.36 30.34 11.40
C CYS A 677 13.46 29.32 11.10
N ASN A 678 13.48 28.75 9.90
CA ASN A 678 14.45 27.76 9.44
C ASN A 678 14.52 26.49 10.30
N GLU A 679 13.50 26.25 11.12
CA GLU A 679 13.45 25.18 12.12
C GLU A 679 12.04 24.58 12.19
N VAL A 680 11.90 23.33 11.73
CA VAL A 680 10.61 22.63 11.70
C VAL A 680 10.06 22.41 13.11
N GLY A 681 10.92 22.13 14.10
CA GLY A 681 10.50 21.99 15.49
C GLY A 681 9.81 23.24 16.03
N ALA A 682 10.42 24.42 15.83
CA ALA A 682 9.84 25.68 16.25
C ALA A 682 8.51 25.99 15.55
N ALA A 683 8.40 25.65 14.25
CA ALA A 683 7.16 25.79 13.49
C ALA A 683 6.03 24.90 14.06
N LEU A 684 6.32 23.62 14.30
CA LEU A 684 5.33 22.66 14.83
C LEU A 684 4.91 22.99 16.26
N GLU A 685 5.86 23.40 17.12
CA GLU A 685 5.54 23.89 18.47
C GLU A 685 4.63 25.12 18.41
N THR A 686 4.90 26.03 17.46
CA THR A 686 4.10 27.25 17.30
C THR A 686 2.67 26.95 16.83
N ILE A 687 2.50 26.13 15.79
CA ILE A 687 1.16 25.70 15.30
C ILE A 687 0.35 25.06 16.42
N ASN A 688 1.00 24.23 17.24
CA ASN A 688 0.34 23.52 18.33
C ASN A 688 0.06 24.40 19.56
N SER A 689 0.64 25.59 19.63
CA SER A 689 0.44 26.51 20.75
C SER A 689 -1.00 27.04 20.78
N PRO A 690 -1.72 26.97 21.91
CA PRO A 690 -3.12 27.33 22.00
C PRO A 690 -3.40 28.81 21.71
N ASP A 691 -2.43 29.67 21.97
CA ASP A 691 -2.44 31.12 21.78
C ASP A 691 -1.97 31.57 20.39
N PHE A 692 -1.56 30.65 19.51
CA PHE A 692 -1.36 30.93 18.10
C PHE A 692 -2.67 30.71 17.33
N THR A 693 -3.16 31.76 16.69
CA THR A 693 -4.42 31.72 15.94
C THR A 693 -4.17 31.13 14.55
N VAL A 694 -4.88 30.04 14.25
CA VAL A 694 -4.94 29.42 12.92
C VAL A 694 -6.40 29.12 12.55
N VAL A 695 -6.73 29.11 11.26
CA VAL A 695 -8.07 28.78 10.75
C VAL A 695 -8.12 27.33 10.29
N VAL A 696 -7.13 26.89 9.51
CA VAL A 696 -6.95 25.51 9.07
C VAL A 696 -6.63 24.62 10.30
N PRO A 697 -7.21 23.41 10.37
CA PRO A 697 -6.91 22.47 11.45
C PRO A 697 -5.40 22.27 11.67
N ARG A 698 -4.96 22.37 12.93
CA ARG A 698 -3.53 22.26 13.30
C ARG A 698 -2.84 21.01 12.78
N ALA A 699 -3.52 19.87 12.81
CA ALA A 699 -2.98 18.60 12.31
C ALA A 699 -2.73 18.64 10.80
N GLU A 700 -3.57 19.35 10.04
CA GLU A 700 -3.45 19.51 8.60
C GLU A 700 -2.33 20.49 8.23
N LEU A 701 -2.16 21.58 8.99
CA LEU A 701 -1.00 22.49 8.84
C LEU A 701 0.32 21.79 9.19
N ALA A 702 0.34 21.00 10.27
CA ALA A 702 1.52 20.23 10.64
C ALA A 702 1.88 19.21 9.56
N HIS A 703 0.89 18.52 8.99
CA HIS A 703 1.09 17.61 7.86
C HIS A 703 1.65 18.37 6.64
N ASP A 704 1.03 19.48 6.23
CA ASP A 704 1.46 20.30 5.10
C ASP A 704 2.93 20.74 5.24
N LEU A 705 3.30 21.27 6.41
CA LEU A 705 4.67 21.71 6.65
C LEU A 705 5.67 20.57 6.62
N LEU A 706 5.34 19.41 7.18
CA LEU A 706 6.24 18.25 7.18
C LEU A 706 6.51 17.73 5.76
N VAL A 707 5.50 17.76 4.90
CA VAL A 707 5.63 17.36 3.49
C VAL A 707 6.40 18.41 2.70
N TRP A 708 6.10 19.69 2.91
CA TRP A 708 6.77 20.77 2.21
C TRP A 708 8.24 20.92 2.65
N ALA A 709 8.57 20.71 3.92
CA ALA A 709 9.92 20.80 4.45
C ALA A 709 10.92 19.81 3.81
N VAL A 710 10.43 18.79 3.09
CA VAL A 710 11.27 17.81 2.37
C VAL A 710 11.12 17.89 0.85
N SER A 711 10.44 18.92 0.33
CA SER A 711 10.17 19.10 -1.09
C SER A 711 11.32 19.80 -1.82
N GLU A 712 11.40 19.63 -3.15
CA GLU A 712 12.39 20.32 -3.98
C GLU A 712 12.19 21.84 -3.96
N GLU A 713 10.94 22.29 -3.90
CA GLU A 713 10.58 23.71 -3.86
C GLU A 713 11.14 24.38 -2.61
N TYR A 714 11.05 23.71 -1.45
CA TYR A 714 11.62 24.23 -0.21
C TYR A 714 13.14 24.32 -0.29
N PHE A 715 13.81 23.26 -0.77
CA PHE A 715 15.27 23.24 -0.90
C PHE A 715 15.79 24.29 -1.88
N THR A 716 15.11 24.46 -3.01
CA THR A 716 15.45 25.48 -4.01
C THR A 716 15.30 26.89 -3.43
N LEU A 717 14.17 27.17 -2.76
CA LEU A 717 13.95 28.46 -2.10
C LEU A 717 15.01 28.76 -1.05
N ARG A 718 15.40 27.78 -0.23
CA ARG A 718 16.46 27.97 0.76
C ARG A 718 17.77 28.38 0.12
N GLN A 719 18.13 27.75 -1.00
CA GLN A 719 19.34 28.08 -1.75
C GLN A 719 19.28 29.48 -2.35
N GLU A 720 18.16 29.87 -2.96
CA GLU A 720 17.98 31.21 -3.53
C GLU A 720 18.00 32.31 -2.47
N LEU A 721 17.50 32.04 -1.26
CA LEU A 721 17.49 32.97 -0.13
C LEU A 721 18.81 33.02 0.65
N GLY A 722 19.75 32.10 0.36
CA GLY A 722 21.05 32.02 1.03
C GLY A 722 21.00 31.43 2.44
N ILE A 723 19.92 30.73 2.80
CA ILE A 723 19.68 30.22 4.17
C ILE A 723 20.16 28.77 4.37
N THR A 724 21.07 28.30 3.51
CA THR A 724 21.62 26.94 3.57
C THR A 724 22.76 26.81 4.59
N ILE A 725 22.95 25.61 5.15
CA ILE A 725 24.00 25.36 6.17
C ILE A 725 25.43 25.62 5.69
N GLN A 726 25.69 25.61 4.37
CA GLN A 726 27.02 25.84 3.81
C GLN A 726 27.39 27.33 3.76
N GLN A 727 26.39 28.21 3.83
CA GLN A 727 26.53 29.67 3.78
C GLN A 727 26.26 30.32 5.14
N PHE A 728 26.02 29.51 6.18
CA PHE A 728 25.55 30.00 7.47
C PHE A 728 26.60 30.86 8.21
N THR A 729 26.35 32.17 8.31
CA THR A 729 26.92 33.07 9.32
C THR A 729 25.92 33.26 10.45
N ALA A 730 26.34 33.00 11.70
CA ALA A 730 25.49 33.29 12.85
C ALA A 730 25.28 34.81 12.97
N PRO A 731 24.03 35.31 12.93
CA PRO A 731 23.79 36.74 13.02
C PRO A 731 24.15 37.34 14.38
N ALA A 732 24.44 38.64 14.39
CA ALA A 732 24.78 39.40 15.60
C ALA A 732 23.58 39.95 16.41
N TRP A 733 22.34 39.61 16.04
CA TRP A 733 21.12 40.18 16.64
C TRP A 733 20.65 39.45 17.91
#